data_AF-A0A3D1J448-F1
#
_entry.id   AF-A0A3D1J448-F1
#
_cell.length_a   1.000
_cell.length_b   1.000
_cell.length_c   1.000
_cell.angle_alpha   90.00
_cell.angle_beta   90.00
_cell.angle_gamma   90.00
#
_symmetry.space_group_name_H-M   'P 1'
#
loop_
_entity.id
_entity.type
_entity.pdbx_description
1 polymer ?
#
loop_
_entity_poly.entity_id
_entity_poly.type
_entity_poly.pdbx_seq_one_letter_code
_entity_poly.pdbx_strand_id
1 'polypeptide(L)'
;TDRARFLGRGRTIRDPVALMDGRPLSDTVGAVLDPVWSLRTRMQVAAGATAHIVFATMVAPTREAVIALARTCQERASYERISALARTRAQAGLQQLGITTVDADLFQALASRVLYADPSMRADGELLKHNTLNATALWRYSISGDLPIVLVRVEAQEDREVVRQLLRAHAYWHGKGLAVDLVVLNESAAAHAQDLQTSLDELASGSQTAGPGHGGIFMLRADSLSAPERQLLQCAARAILFGLKQGSLEQQVERARGAVAELHPPVAPRAAPPPTTAETASPLPTLEFFNGLGGFAGHGREYVTVLEQGQRTPAPWVNIIANPDFGFQVSESGAGYTWSSNSQENQLTPWSNDPVCDAPGEAFYLRDEETGELWTPTALPIRIEDTRYTARHGHGYSRFEQNSHGILSELLQFVSWDDPVKISTLILENRSPRTRKLSVTGYVEWVLGTSRASSAPFVVTESDPASGALFAGNPWNAEFGKRIAFVDCAGRQSSWTGDRTEFIGRNGSLAQPAALRAGAALSNRTGAGLDPCGALQTAVELAPGERVQLTFTLGQAEDRQAARNLVARYRVLDPSALLSQVTANWDQILTKVQVETPNRATDLMLNGWLLYQVLACRMWARTAFYQASGAYGFRDQLQDCMALNIARPDLARAHLLRCAARQFIEGDVQHWWHPPGGSGVRTHISDDRIWLPYAVAEYVSVTGDLPVLDETVQFLEGAAVKADQPDAYFAPALSAQTGTLFEHCVRAIDCSLANGIHGLPLMGGGDWNDGMNRVGYQGKGESVWLGWFLYATLSQFTGLASARGDQAAAARWQAHAAALRIALQDHAWDGAWYRRAYFDDGTPLGSSGDMECRIDSLAQSWSVMSGAADATRQRRAMQSV
;
A
#
# COMPACT_ATOMS: atom_id res chain seq x y z
N THR A 1 22.12 -9.85 10.89
CA THR A 1 21.00 -10.03 11.84
C THR A 1 19.76 -9.41 11.23
N ASP A 2 18.58 -9.71 11.76
CA ASP A 2 17.32 -9.11 11.33
C ASP A 2 16.79 -8.05 12.32
N ARG A 3 15.86 -7.22 11.85
CA ARG A 3 15.23 -6.14 12.62
C ARG A 3 14.39 -6.65 13.78
N ALA A 4 13.73 -7.80 13.64
CA ALA A 4 12.88 -8.37 14.68
C ALA A 4 13.69 -8.75 15.93
N ARG A 5 14.90 -9.28 15.77
CA ARG A 5 15.82 -9.55 16.89
C ARG A 5 16.36 -8.27 17.54
N PHE A 6 16.56 -7.21 16.76
CA PHE A 6 17.12 -5.96 17.27
C PHE A 6 16.08 -5.11 18.01
N LEU A 7 14.92 -4.88 17.39
CA LEU A 7 13.83 -4.09 17.97
C LEU A 7 13.00 -4.92 18.96
N GLY A 8 12.66 -6.16 18.61
CA GLY A 8 11.59 -6.93 19.22
C GLY A 8 10.22 -6.58 18.61
N ARG A 9 9.32 -7.57 18.49
CA ARG A 9 7.95 -7.33 17.97
C ARG A 9 7.22 -6.29 18.81
N GLY A 10 6.55 -5.36 18.14
CA GLY A 10 5.74 -4.29 18.74
C GLY A 10 6.57 -3.20 19.41
N ARG A 11 7.86 -3.09 19.09
CA ARG A 11 8.79 -2.07 19.59
C ARG A 11 9.35 -1.28 18.42
N THR A 12 9.94 -0.13 18.74
CA THR A 12 10.52 0.79 17.76
C THR A 12 12.00 1.02 18.02
N ILE A 13 12.64 1.83 17.19
CA ILE A 13 14.01 2.29 17.43
C ILE A 13 14.16 3.14 18.71
N ARG A 14 13.06 3.61 19.32
CA ARG A 14 13.10 4.37 20.58
C ARG A 14 13.22 3.48 21.80
N ASP A 15 12.81 2.22 21.70
CA ASP A 15 12.72 1.25 22.79
C ASP A 15 13.18 -0.17 22.41
N PRO A 16 14.28 -0.35 21.64
CA PRO A 16 14.66 -1.64 21.08
C PRO A 16 15.12 -2.62 22.17
N VAL A 17 14.62 -3.86 22.13
CA VAL A 17 14.94 -4.93 23.11
C VAL A 17 16.44 -5.15 23.26
N ALA A 18 17.20 -5.03 22.16
CA ALA A 18 18.64 -5.20 22.19
C ALA A 18 19.34 -4.20 23.13
N LEU A 19 18.81 -2.98 23.29
CA LEU A 19 19.40 -1.95 24.17
C LEU A 19 18.86 -2.02 25.60
N MET A 20 17.58 -2.35 25.77
CA MET A 20 16.90 -2.30 27.06
C MET A 20 17.36 -3.40 28.02
N ASP A 21 17.59 -4.62 27.53
CA ASP A 21 17.86 -5.78 28.39
C ASP A 21 19.34 -5.89 28.81
N GLY A 22 20.20 -4.98 28.34
CA GLY A 22 21.64 -4.98 28.63
C GLY A 22 22.42 -6.19 28.06
N ARG A 23 21.75 -7.12 27.38
CA ARG A 23 22.34 -8.34 26.80
C ARG A 23 23.24 -7.99 25.61
N PRO A 24 24.30 -8.78 25.33
CA PRO A 24 25.07 -8.66 24.09
C PRO A 24 24.16 -8.72 22.85
N LEU A 25 24.63 -8.13 21.74
CA LEU A 25 23.99 -8.39 20.45
C LEU A 25 24.08 -9.88 20.14
N SER A 26 23.09 -10.44 19.44
CA SER A 26 22.99 -11.88 19.17
C SER A 26 24.10 -12.44 18.25
N ASP A 27 24.95 -11.58 17.69
CA ASP A 27 26.03 -11.90 16.76
C ASP A 27 25.62 -12.82 15.60
N THR A 28 24.48 -12.52 14.96
CA THR A 28 23.92 -13.36 13.89
C THR A 28 24.08 -12.73 12.51
N VAL A 29 24.44 -13.55 11.53
CA VAL A 29 24.63 -13.21 10.11
C VAL A 29 23.93 -14.23 9.24
N GLY A 30 23.56 -13.86 8.00
CA GLY A 30 22.89 -14.76 7.05
C GLY A 30 21.83 -14.05 6.21
N ALA A 31 21.22 -14.81 5.31
CA ALA A 31 20.05 -14.37 4.54
C ALA A 31 18.84 -14.21 5.48
N VAL A 32 18.33 -12.99 5.58
CA VAL A 32 17.16 -12.64 6.39
C VAL A 32 16.24 -11.73 5.57
N LEU A 33 14.94 -11.76 5.85
CA LEU A 33 13.94 -10.99 5.11
C LEU A 33 14.00 -9.48 5.40
N ASP A 34 14.38 -9.10 6.61
CA ASP A 34 14.39 -7.71 7.09
C ASP A 34 15.74 -7.39 7.74
N PRO A 35 16.79 -7.17 6.91
CA PRO A 35 18.16 -7.08 7.39
C PRO A 35 18.45 -5.78 8.12
N VAL A 36 19.19 -5.88 9.22
CA VAL A 36 19.79 -4.70 9.88
C VAL A 36 21.27 -4.92 10.14
N TRP A 37 22.02 -3.82 10.11
CA TRP A 37 23.38 -3.78 10.63
C TRP A 37 23.33 -3.21 12.05
N SER A 38 23.81 -3.97 13.03
CA SER A 38 23.93 -3.50 14.42
C SER A 38 25.34 -3.73 14.93
N LEU A 39 25.99 -2.66 15.40
CA LEU A 39 27.31 -2.71 16.05
C LEU A 39 27.18 -2.09 17.44
N ARG A 40 27.89 -2.69 18.41
CA ARG A 40 27.97 -2.14 19.77
C ARG A 40 29.41 -2.09 20.22
N THR A 41 29.82 -0.92 20.70
CA THR A 41 31.02 -0.76 21.52
C THR A 41 30.61 -0.25 22.89
N ARG A 42 31.24 -0.77 23.95
CA ARG A 42 31.04 -0.30 25.32
C ARG A 42 32.30 0.44 25.73
N MET A 43 32.15 1.63 26.29
CA MET A 43 33.26 2.40 26.82
C MET A 43 32.88 3.06 28.14
N GLN A 44 33.90 3.30 28.94
CA GLN A 44 33.80 4.11 30.14
C GLN A 44 34.45 5.46 29.84
N VAL A 45 33.69 6.53 30.02
CA VAL A 45 34.18 7.91 29.86
C VAL A 45 34.33 8.50 31.27
N ALA A 46 35.55 8.82 31.67
CA ALA A 46 35.80 9.47 32.95
C ALA A 46 35.23 10.89 32.97
N ALA A 47 34.97 11.45 34.15
CA ALA A 47 34.49 12.83 34.29
C ALA A 47 35.46 13.81 33.61
N GLY A 48 34.93 14.66 32.71
CA GLY A 48 35.72 15.63 31.94
C GLY A 48 36.57 15.04 30.81
N ALA A 49 36.57 13.71 30.61
CA ALA A 49 37.26 13.08 29.50
C ALA A 49 36.39 13.05 28.23
N THR A 50 37.04 13.07 27.07
CA THR A 50 36.39 12.93 25.77
C THR A 50 36.80 11.62 25.11
N ALA A 51 35.83 10.83 24.70
CA ALA A 51 36.04 9.65 23.87
C ALA A 51 35.53 9.93 22.44
N HIS A 52 36.30 9.50 21.44
CA HIS A 52 35.91 9.61 20.03
C HIS A 52 35.59 8.23 19.49
N ILE A 53 34.40 8.08 18.91
CA ILE A 53 33.92 6.85 18.28
C ILE A 53 33.66 7.18 16.82
N VAL A 54 34.17 6.35 15.91
CA VAL A 54 33.93 6.50 14.48
C VAL A 54 33.15 5.29 14.01
N PHE A 55 31.96 5.55 13.46
CA PHE A 55 31.19 4.57 12.70
C PHE A 55 31.34 4.90 11.21
N ALA A 56 31.65 3.90 10.40
CA ALA A 56 31.77 4.05 8.95
C ALA A 56 30.83 3.06 8.26
N THR A 57 30.05 3.56 7.31
CA THR A 57 29.28 2.73 6.37
C THR A 57 30.01 2.76 5.03
N MET A 58 30.20 1.58 4.43
CA MET A 58 31.02 1.41 3.24
C MET A 58 30.25 0.61 2.19
N VAL A 59 30.34 1.05 0.94
CA VAL A 59 29.77 0.37 -0.23
C VAL A 59 30.85 0.28 -1.30
N ALA A 60 30.93 -0.86 -1.98
CA ALA A 60 31.84 -1.07 -3.10
C ALA A 60 31.22 -2.02 -4.13
N PRO A 61 31.67 -2.02 -5.40
CA PRO A 61 31.11 -2.87 -6.45
C PRO A 61 31.28 -4.37 -6.20
N THR A 62 32.29 -4.76 -5.41
CA THR A 62 32.57 -6.16 -5.09
C THR A 62 32.85 -6.34 -3.60
N ARG A 63 32.69 -7.59 -3.13
CA ARG A 63 33.01 -7.98 -1.75
C ARG A 63 34.48 -7.74 -1.43
N GLU A 64 35.38 -8.04 -2.36
CA GLU A 64 36.82 -7.86 -2.20
C GLU A 64 37.16 -6.37 -2.03
N ALA A 65 36.51 -5.50 -2.81
CA ALA A 65 36.72 -4.06 -2.74
C ALA A 65 36.23 -3.46 -1.42
N VAL A 66 35.07 -3.89 -0.88
CA VAL A 66 34.58 -3.37 0.41
C VAL A 66 35.46 -3.86 1.57
N ILE A 67 36.00 -5.08 1.50
CA ILE A 67 36.97 -5.59 2.49
C ILE A 67 38.27 -4.79 2.44
N ALA A 68 38.77 -4.48 1.24
CA ALA A 68 39.95 -3.63 1.09
C ALA A 68 39.72 -2.22 1.66
N LEU A 69 38.55 -1.62 1.41
CA LEU A 69 38.16 -0.33 1.97
C LEU A 69 38.00 -0.38 3.50
N ALA A 70 37.45 -1.47 4.04
CA ALA A 70 37.34 -1.64 5.49
C ALA A 70 38.72 -1.68 6.16
N ARG A 71 39.70 -2.37 5.55
CA ARG A 71 41.09 -2.42 6.06
C ARG A 71 41.73 -1.04 6.10
N THR A 72 41.51 -0.20 5.09
CA THR A 72 42.06 1.17 5.09
C THR A 72 41.38 2.08 6.11
N CYS A 73 40.18 1.76 6.57
CA CYS A 73 39.43 2.53 7.58
C CYS A 73 39.69 2.11 9.03
N GLN A 74 40.53 1.10 9.29
CA GLN A 74 40.82 0.60 10.65
C GLN A 74 41.75 1.52 11.47
N GLU A 75 42.59 2.33 10.81
CA GLU A 75 43.51 3.22 11.49
C GLU A 75 42.78 4.47 12.01
N ARG A 76 43.13 4.93 13.22
CA ARG A 76 42.53 6.15 13.81
C ARG A 76 42.76 7.40 12.94
N ALA A 77 43.88 7.43 12.20
CA ALA A 77 44.22 8.50 11.25
C ALA A 77 43.38 8.47 9.96
N SER A 78 42.66 7.38 9.68
CA SER A 78 41.87 7.24 8.45
C SER A 78 40.69 8.19 8.40
N TYR A 79 40.04 8.45 9.54
CA TYR A 79 38.95 9.44 9.59
C TYR A 79 39.43 10.83 9.17
N GLU A 80 40.55 11.30 9.73
CA GLU A 80 41.12 12.61 9.40
C GLU A 80 41.48 12.71 7.92
N ARG A 81 42.11 11.66 7.37
CA ARG A 81 42.48 11.57 5.95
C ARG A 81 41.25 11.58 5.04
N ILE A 82 40.24 10.75 5.34
CA ILE A 82 39.00 10.66 4.57
C ILE A 82 38.23 11.98 4.64
N SER A 83 38.16 12.60 5.82
CA SER A 83 37.53 13.90 6.02
C SER A 83 38.22 14.99 5.20
N ALA A 84 39.56 15.00 5.18
CA ALA A 84 40.35 15.91 4.36
C ALA A 84 40.09 15.69 2.85
N LEU A 85 40.11 14.45 2.38
CA LEU A 85 39.82 14.12 0.97
C LEU A 85 38.38 14.48 0.58
N ALA A 86 37.40 14.21 1.44
CA ALA A 86 36.00 14.58 1.22
C ALA A 86 35.85 16.09 1.13
N ARG A 87 36.55 16.85 1.99
CA ARG A 87 36.61 18.31 1.92
C ARG A 87 37.23 18.80 0.61
N THR A 88 38.37 18.25 0.20
CA THR A 88 39.02 18.61 -1.07
C THR A 88 38.12 18.31 -2.26
N ARG A 89 37.46 17.15 -2.29
CA ARG A 89 36.51 16.79 -3.36
C ARG A 89 35.29 17.70 -3.36
N ALA A 90 34.74 18.04 -2.20
CA ALA A 90 33.63 18.98 -2.09
C ALA A 90 34.03 20.36 -2.61
N GLN A 91 35.21 20.87 -2.22
CA GLN A 91 35.74 22.14 -2.71
C GLN A 91 35.98 22.14 -4.23
N ALA A 92 36.55 21.07 -4.77
CA ALA A 92 36.74 20.91 -6.22
C ALA A 92 35.40 20.90 -6.97
N GLY A 93 34.39 20.20 -6.45
CA GLY A 93 33.04 20.18 -7.04
C GLY A 93 32.37 21.55 -7.00
N LEU A 94 32.53 22.30 -5.89
CA LEU A 94 32.07 23.68 -5.80
C LEU A 94 32.77 24.57 -6.83
N GLN A 95 34.09 24.45 -7.00
CA GLN A 95 34.86 25.20 -8.00
C GLN A 95 34.43 24.89 -9.43
N GLN A 96 34.18 23.62 -9.76
CA GLN A 96 33.70 23.19 -11.09
C GLN A 96 32.35 23.81 -11.45
N LEU A 97 31.45 23.92 -10.47
CA LEU A 97 30.14 24.56 -10.64
C LEU A 97 30.22 26.09 -10.49
N GLY A 98 31.39 26.63 -10.16
CA GLY A 98 31.59 28.04 -9.87
C GLY A 98 30.82 28.52 -8.63
N ILE A 99 30.54 27.64 -7.66
CA ILE A 99 29.70 27.85 -6.45
C ILE A 99 30.57 28.19 -5.23
N THR A 100 30.16 29.18 -4.44
CA THR A 100 30.82 29.50 -3.16
C THR A 100 30.29 28.63 -2.01
N THR A 101 30.95 28.60 -0.86
CA THR A 101 30.41 27.89 0.31
C THR A 101 29.09 28.49 0.80
N VAL A 102 28.94 29.81 0.69
CA VAL A 102 27.69 30.52 1.04
C VAL A 102 26.56 30.12 0.10
N ASP A 103 26.82 30.07 -1.21
CA ASP A 103 25.85 29.56 -2.20
C ASP A 103 25.45 28.11 -1.87
N ALA A 104 26.40 27.25 -1.51
CA ALA A 104 26.14 25.85 -1.19
C ALA A 104 25.26 25.69 0.06
N ASP A 105 25.45 26.52 1.09
CA ASP A 105 24.61 26.53 2.28
C ASP A 105 23.19 27.03 1.97
N LEU A 106 23.07 28.06 1.13
CA LEU A 106 21.80 28.56 0.62
C LEU A 106 21.04 27.49 -0.18
N PHE A 107 21.73 26.78 -1.09
CA PHE A 107 21.13 25.73 -1.90
C PHE A 107 20.71 24.52 -1.07
N GLN A 108 21.45 24.17 -0.02
CA GLN A 108 21.04 23.14 0.95
C GLN A 108 19.82 23.58 1.76
N ALA A 109 19.75 24.85 2.15
CA ALA A 109 18.60 25.42 2.83
C ALA A 109 17.32 25.33 1.99
N LEU A 110 17.43 25.63 0.70
CA LEU A 110 16.32 25.49 -0.24
C LEU A 110 15.98 24.01 -0.48
N ALA A 111 16.96 23.14 -0.66
CA ALA A 111 16.75 21.68 -0.81
C ALA A 111 15.94 21.07 0.33
N SER A 112 16.18 21.52 1.58
CA SER A 112 15.42 21.01 2.74
C SER A 112 13.91 21.25 2.60
N ARG A 113 13.50 22.38 2.00
CA ARG A 113 12.08 22.74 1.79
C ARG A 113 11.45 21.95 0.65
N VAL A 114 12.26 21.65 -0.36
CA VAL A 114 11.88 20.76 -1.48
C VAL A 114 11.62 19.35 -0.97
N LEU A 115 12.48 18.82 -0.10
CA LEU A 115 12.38 17.47 0.46
C LEU A 115 11.25 17.29 1.48
N TYR A 116 11.08 18.24 2.40
CA TYR A 116 10.18 18.09 3.55
C TYR A 116 8.86 18.87 3.43
N ALA A 117 8.56 19.47 2.28
CA ALA A 117 7.31 20.20 2.00
C ALA A 117 7.03 21.33 3.01
N ASP A 118 7.96 22.26 3.13
CA ASP A 118 7.86 23.37 4.09
C ASP A 118 6.81 24.41 3.65
N PRO A 119 5.79 24.73 4.47
CA PRO A 119 4.73 25.67 4.09
C PRO A 119 5.24 27.10 3.85
N SER A 120 6.39 27.49 4.41
CA SER A 120 6.90 28.88 4.36
C SER A 120 7.27 29.37 2.96
N MET A 121 7.51 28.46 2.01
CA MET A 121 7.81 28.81 0.61
C MET A 121 6.78 28.21 -0.36
N ARG A 122 5.66 27.66 0.12
CA ARG A 122 4.60 27.16 -0.75
C ARG A 122 3.59 28.24 -1.08
N ALA A 123 2.71 27.93 -2.03
CA ALA A 123 1.52 28.74 -2.27
C ALA A 123 0.71 28.91 -0.99
N ASP A 124 0.05 30.07 -0.87
CA ASP A 124 -0.87 30.34 0.22
C ASP A 124 -2.00 29.30 0.29
N GLY A 125 -2.48 29.03 1.51
CA GLY A 125 -3.50 28.02 1.77
C GLY A 125 -4.80 28.25 1.00
N GLU A 126 -5.20 29.51 0.75
CA GLU A 126 -6.38 29.81 -0.06
C GLU A 126 -6.15 29.44 -1.53
N LEU A 127 -4.97 29.73 -2.09
CA LEU A 127 -4.66 29.35 -3.48
C LEU A 127 -4.68 27.83 -3.67
N LEU A 128 -4.16 27.08 -2.69
CA LEU A 128 -4.17 25.61 -2.68
C LEU A 128 -5.60 25.05 -2.62
N LYS A 129 -6.47 25.60 -1.76
CA LYS A 129 -7.88 25.17 -1.62
C LYS A 129 -8.69 25.30 -2.90
N HIS A 130 -8.42 26.31 -3.70
CA HIS A 130 -9.18 26.58 -4.93
C HIS A 130 -8.71 25.74 -6.12
N ASN A 131 -7.68 24.89 -5.97
CA ASN A 131 -7.18 24.10 -7.09
C ASN A 131 -8.16 22.99 -7.47
N THR A 132 -8.48 22.90 -8.75
CA THR A 132 -9.41 21.90 -9.31
C THR A 132 -8.76 20.99 -10.35
N LEU A 133 -7.49 21.24 -10.71
CA LEU A 133 -6.72 20.46 -11.67
C LEU A 133 -5.76 19.49 -10.97
N ASN A 134 -5.25 18.51 -11.72
CA ASN A 134 -4.33 17.48 -11.24
C ASN A 134 -3.07 17.40 -12.12
N ALA A 135 -2.18 16.46 -11.82
CA ALA A 135 -0.89 16.29 -12.51
C ALA A 135 -1.01 16.18 -14.05
N THR A 136 -2.09 15.62 -14.60
CA THR A 136 -2.20 15.39 -16.06
C THR A 136 -2.26 16.70 -16.85
N ALA A 137 -2.73 17.79 -16.23
CA ALA A 137 -2.75 19.11 -16.86
C ALA A 137 -1.34 19.71 -17.04
N LEU A 138 -0.31 19.16 -16.38
CA LEU A 138 1.09 19.57 -16.57
C LEU A 138 1.74 18.87 -17.79
N TRP A 139 1.21 17.73 -18.24
CA TRP A 139 1.85 16.91 -19.27
C TRP A 139 1.95 17.61 -20.63
N ARG A 140 1.01 18.52 -20.96
CA ARG A 140 1.10 19.37 -22.17
C ARG A 140 2.35 20.26 -22.21
N TYR A 141 2.99 20.48 -21.05
CA TYR A 141 4.22 21.24 -20.89
C TYR A 141 5.45 20.34 -20.69
N SER A 142 5.31 19.02 -20.88
CA SER A 142 6.35 18.02 -20.64
C SER A 142 6.85 17.92 -19.19
N ILE A 143 6.06 18.43 -18.24
CA ILE A 143 6.33 18.30 -16.80
C ILE A 143 5.52 17.11 -16.30
N SER A 144 6.17 16.06 -15.75
CA SER A 144 5.44 14.85 -15.32
C SER A 144 4.62 15.08 -14.05
N GLY A 145 5.16 15.87 -13.12
CA GLY A 145 4.60 16.08 -11.77
C GLY A 145 5.09 15.08 -10.73
N ASP A 146 5.93 14.11 -11.11
CA ASP A 146 6.48 13.10 -10.19
C ASP A 146 7.62 13.64 -9.34
N LEU A 147 8.41 14.56 -9.90
CA LEU A 147 9.53 15.20 -9.22
C LEU A 147 9.05 16.46 -8.47
N PRO A 148 9.70 16.80 -7.33
CA PRO A 148 9.46 18.07 -6.66
C PRO A 148 9.69 19.25 -7.61
N ILE A 149 8.72 20.18 -7.68
CA ILE A 149 8.82 21.39 -8.51
C ILE A 149 9.33 22.56 -7.66
N VAL A 150 10.36 23.25 -8.15
CA VAL A 150 10.75 24.60 -7.70
C VAL A 150 10.29 25.58 -8.76
N LEU A 151 9.38 26.47 -8.39
CA LEU A 151 8.83 27.50 -9.26
C LEU A 151 9.51 28.84 -8.98
N VAL A 152 9.98 29.53 -10.01
CA VAL A 152 10.41 30.93 -9.92
C VAL A 152 9.59 31.80 -10.87
N ARG A 153 9.07 32.90 -10.34
CA ARG A 153 8.25 33.86 -11.08
C ARG A 153 9.05 35.13 -11.35
N VAL A 154 9.17 35.50 -12.63
CA VAL A 154 10.00 36.63 -13.07
C VAL A 154 9.21 37.58 -13.96
N GLU A 155 9.45 38.88 -13.82
CA GLU A 155 8.72 39.93 -14.53
C GLU A 155 9.65 40.86 -15.33
N ALA A 156 10.94 40.91 -14.99
CA ALA A 156 11.89 41.87 -15.55
C ALA A 156 13.25 41.23 -15.89
N GLN A 157 14.02 41.93 -16.74
CA GLN A 157 15.38 41.52 -17.15
C GLN A 157 16.38 41.40 -15.99
N GLU A 158 16.15 42.18 -14.93
CA GLU A 158 16.95 42.18 -13.71
C GLU A 158 16.80 40.86 -12.93
N ASP A 159 15.64 40.19 -13.04
CA ASP A 159 15.34 38.94 -12.34
C ASP A 159 16.20 37.76 -12.82
N ARG A 160 16.91 37.91 -13.95
CA ARG A 160 17.81 36.88 -14.49
C ARG A 160 18.83 36.40 -13.47
N GLU A 161 19.23 37.26 -12.54
CA GLU A 161 20.24 36.92 -11.54
C GLU A 161 19.73 35.84 -10.58
N VAL A 162 18.46 35.92 -10.19
CA VAL A 162 17.81 34.88 -9.36
C VAL A 162 17.71 33.57 -10.15
N VAL A 163 17.31 33.63 -11.41
CA VAL A 163 17.23 32.44 -12.28
C VAL A 163 18.62 31.80 -12.46
N ARG A 164 19.66 32.59 -12.69
CA ARG A 164 21.05 32.11 -12.81
C ARG A 164 21.53 31.42 -11.53
N GLN A 165 21.18 31.94 -10.36
CA GLN A 165 21.48 31.28 -9.09
C GLN A 165 20.72 29.96 -8.93
N LEU A 166 19.45 29.89 -9.35
CA LEU A 166 18.66 28.67 -9.30
C LEU A 166 19.13 27.60 -10.30
N LEU A 167 19.63 27.99 -11.47
CA LEU A 167 20.27 27.06 -12.41
C LEU A 167 21.54 26.45 -11.78
N ARG A 168 22.33 27.24 -11.04
CA ARG A 168 23.47 26.73 -10.26
C ARG A 168 23.02 25.84 -9.10
N ALA A 169 21.92 26.17 -8.43
CA ALA A 169 21.31 25.33 -7.40
C ALA A 169 20.85 23.98 -7.95
N HIS A 170 20.18 23.98 -9.11
CA HIS A 170 19.77 22.78 -9.83
C HIS A 170 20.96 21.89 -10.19
N ALA A 171 22.03 22.47 -10.77
CA ALA A 171 23.27 21.74 -11.06
C ALA A 171 23.95 21.20 -9.79
N TYR A 172 23.90 21.94 -8.69
CA TYR A 172 24.41 21.51 -7.38
C TYR A 172 23.62 20.31 -6.84
N TRP A 173 22.28 20.37 -6.85
CA TRP A 173 21.41 19.29 -6.42
C TRP A 173 21.59 18.04 -7.27
N HIS A 174 21.69 18.20 -8.59
CA HIS A 174 22.04 17.14 -9.50
C HIS A 174 23.38 16.46 -9.11
N GLY A 175 24.42 17.25 -8.85
CA GLY A 175 25.70 16.75 -8.35
C GLY A 175 25.64 16.07 -6.97
N LYS A 176 24.54 16.26 -6.23
CA LYS A 176 24.24 15.59 -4.95
C LYS A 176 23.23 14.44 -5.07
N GLY A 177 22.72 14.16 -6.28
CA GLY A 177 21.73 13.11 -6.53
C GLY A 177 20.29 13.49 -6.15
N LEU A 178 19.98 14.79 -5.99
CA LEU A 178 18.64 15.29 -5.74
C LEU A 178 18.01 15.75 -7.06
N ALA A 179 17.01 15.01 -7.55
CA ALA A 179 16.25 15.35 -8.76
C ALA A 179 15.11 16.33 -8.45
N VAL A 180 15.05 17.42 -9.20
CA VAL A 180 14.09 18.53 -8.99
C VAL A 180 13.73 19.13 -10.34
N ASP A 181 12.44 19.36 -10.58
CA ASP A 181 12.02 20.14 -11.75
C ASP A 181 12.10 21.63 -11.43
N LEU A 182 12.91 22.38 -12.18
CA LEU A 182 12.99 23.83 -12.08
C LEU A 182 12.11 24.46 -13.14
N VAL A 183 11.04 25.14 -12.72
CA VAL A 183 10.11 25.82 -13.62
C VAL A 183 10.28 27.33 -13.47
N VAL A 184 10.60 28.01 -14.56
CA VAL A 184 10.68 29.47 -14.64
C VAL A 184 9.45 29.98 -15.36
N LEU A 185 8.65 30.79 -14.67
CA LEU A 185 7.45 31.41 -15.22
C LEU A 185 7.71 32.89 -15.52
N ASN A 186 7.72 33.21 -16.82
CA ASN A 186 7.83 34.57 -17.32
C ASN A 186 6.46 35.27 -17.29
N GLU A 187 6.31 36.21 -16.37
CA GLU A 187 5.12 37.04 -16.14
C GLU A 187 5.29 38.48 -16.66
N SER A 188 6.31 38.73 -17.49
CA SER A 188 6.55 40.05 -18.09
C SER A 188 5.37 40.52 -18.95
N ALA A 189 5.14 41.84 -18.96
CA ALA A 189 4.12 42.44 -19.80
C ALA A 189 4.39 42.13 -21.29
N ALA A 190 3.32 41.97 -22.08
CA ALA A 190 3.40 41.51 -23.48
C ALA A 190 4.44 42.26 -24.35
N ALA A 191 4.65 43.55 -24.09
CA ALA A 191 5.63 44.38 -24.82
C ALA A 191 7.10 43.96 -24.61
N HIS A 192 7.46 43.35 -23.48
CA HIS A 192 8.83 42.95 -23.13
C HIS A 192 8.97 41.43 -22.88
N ALA A 193 7.89 40.67 -23.01
CA ALA A 193 7.85 39.24 -22.70
C ALA A 193 8.77 38.42 -23.60
N GLN A 194 8.84 38.75 -24.89
CA GLN A 194 9.66 38.00 -25.86
C GLN A 194 11.16 38.20 -25.61
N ASP A 195 11.59 39.44 -25.32
CA ASP A 195 13.00 39.74 -25.06
C ASP A 195 13.50 39.06 -23.77
N LEU A 196 12.64 39.05 -22.73
CA LEU A 196 12.93 38.30 -21.52
C LEU A 196 12.96 36.80 -21.78
N GLN A 197 12.03 36.27 -22.56
CA GLN A 197 11.97 34.85 -22.90
C GLN A 197 13.25 34.39 -23.61
N THR A 198 13.68 35.09 -24.65
CA THR A 198 14.91 34.78 -25.38
C THR A 198 16.12 34.76 -24.44
N SER A 199 16.23 35.77 -23.56
CA SER A 199 17.33 35.83 -22.59
C SER A 199 17.30 34.68 -21.58
N LEU A 200 16.12 34.21 -21.16
CA LEU A 200 15.97 33.07 -20.25
C LEU A 200 16.32 31.75 -20.94
N ASP A 201 15.91 31.57 -22.19
CA ASP A 201 16.21 30.38 -23.00
C ASP A 201 17.72 30.26 -23.27
N GLU A 202 18.41 31.39 -23.51
CA GLU A 202 19.88 31.44 -23.61
C GLU A 202 20.57 30.99 -22.31
N LEU A 203 20.07 31.43 -21.15
CA LEU A 203 20.58 31.00 -19.83
C LEU A 203 20.34 29.51 -19.58
N ALA A 204 19.17 29.00 -19.97
CA ALA A 204 18.78 27.59 -19.83
C ALA A 204 19.69 26.68 -20.66
N SER A 205 19.95 27.07 -21.91
CA SER A 205 20.70 26.28 -22.88
C SER A 205 22.14 25.98 -22.40
N GLY A 206 22.76 26.92 -21.68
CA GLY A 206 24.08 26.71 -21.06
C GLY A 206 24.06 25.83 -19.80
N SER A 207 22.88 25.48 -19.29
CA SER A 207 22.68 24.80 -17.99
C SER A 207 22.00 23.44 -18.11
N GLN A 208 21.65 22.99 -19.32
CA GLN A 208 20.99 21.70 -19.51
C GLN A 208 21.95 20.54 -19.18
N THR A 209 21.62 19.80 -18.13
CA THR A 209 22.27 18.54 -17.79
C THR A 209 21.54 17.40 -18.48
N ALA A 210 22.17 16.77 -19.47
CA ALA A 210 21.56 15.66 -20.21
C ALA A 210 21.67 14.34 -19.43
N GLY A 211 20.52 13.72 -19.15
CA GLY A 211 20.41 12.34 -18.68
C GLY A 211 19.02 12.02 -18.10
N PRO A 212 18.53 10.78 -18.24
CA PRO A 212 17.24 10.39 -17.68
C PRO A 212 17.25 10.39 -16.14
N GLY A 213 16.17 10.89 -15.50
CA GLY A 213 15.95 10.81 -14.05
C GLY A 213 16.52 11.96 -13.20
N HIS A 214 16.92 13.07 -13.81
CA HIS A 214 17.68 14.15 -13.15
C HIS A 214 16.91 15.43 -12.82
N GLY A 215 15.63 15.53 -13.21
CA GLY A 215 14.85 16.77 -13.14
C GLY A 215 15.06 17.66 -14.36
N GLY A 216 13.98 18.25 -14.84
CA GLY A 216 13.96 19.12 -16.02
C GLY A 216 14.03 20.61 -15.69
N ILE A 217 14.51 21.40 -16.66
CA ILE A 217 14.42 22.86 -16.63
C ILE A 217 13.36 23.28 -17.64
N PHE A 218 12.31 23.95 -17.17
CA PHE A 218 11.17 24.34 -17.99
C PHE A 218 11.01 25.85 -17.99
N MET A 219 11.06 26.45 -19.18
CA MET A 219 10.83 27.87 -19.40
C MET A 219 9.41 28.06 -19.93
N LEU A 220 8.53 28.68 -19.14
CA LEU A 220 7.12 28.86 -19.48
C LEU A 220 6.76 30.35 -19.52
N ARG A 221 5.84 30.72 -20.42
CA ARG A 221 5.25 32.06 -20.46
C ARG A 221 3.87 32.07 -19.81
N ALA A 222 3.61 33.03 -18.93
CA ALA A 222 2.33 33.10 -18.23
C ALA A 222 1.13 33.33 -19.14
N ASP A 223 1.32 33.92 -20.33
CA ASP A 223 0.26 34.12 -21.32
C ASP A 223 -0.10 32.87 -22.13
N SER A 224 0.72 31.81 -22.09
CA SER A 224 0.41 30.51 -22.70
C SER A 224 -0.27 29.52 -21.71
N LEU A 225 -0.41 29.93 -20.45
CA LEU A 225 -1.12 29.21 -19.40
C LEU A 225 -2.47 29.87 -19.11
N SER A 226 -3.52 29.07 -19.01
CA SER A 226 -4.80 29.53 -18.44
C SER A 226 -4.64 29.88 -16.94
N ALA A 227 -5.58 30.63 -16.37
CA ALA A 227 -5.54 30.94 -14.95
C ALA A 227 -5.55 29.67 -14.04
N PRO A 228 -6.38 28.65 -14.31
CA PRO A 228 -6.32 27.38 -13.56
C PRO A 228 -4.98 26.65 -13.68
N GLU A 229 -4.33 26.68 -14.86
CA GLU A 229 -3.01 26.04 -15.05
C GLU A 229 -1.89 26.77 -14.29
N ARG A 230 -1.93 28.12 -14.25
CA ARG A 230 -1.01 28.90 -13.41
C ARG A 230 -1.21 28.61 -11.93
N GLN A 231 -2.44 28.42 -11.51
CA GLN A 231 -2.77 28.05 -10.14
C GLN A 231 -2.26 26.65 -9.81
N LEU A 232 -2.51 25.67 -10.69
CA LEU A 232 -2.00 24.31 -10.55
C LEU A 232 -0.48 24.28 -10.37
N LEU A 233 0.25 25.01 -11.21
CA LEU A 233 1.72 25.07 -11.14
C LEU A 233 2.20 25.61 -9.78
N GLN A 234 1.54 26.64 -9.25
CA GLN A 234 1.83 27.17 -7.92
C GLN A 234 1.49 26.15 -6.82
N CYS A 235 0.39 25.41 -6.95
CA CYS A 235 0.02 24.36 -5.99
C CYS A 235 1.00 23.18 -5.98
N ALA A 236 1.44 22.78 -7.18
CA ALA A 236 2.40 21.70 -7.41
C ALA A 236 3.79 22.00 -6.84
N ALA A 237 4.18 23.28 -6.83
CA ALA A 237 5.49 23.71 -6.37
C ALA A 237 5.70 23.43 -4.86
N ARG A 238 6.88 22.87 -4.54
CA ARG A 238 7.38 22.73 -3.17
C ARG A 238 8.04 24.01 -2.66
N ALA A 239 8.51 24.85 -3.57
CA ALA A 239 9.01 26.18 -3.28
C ALA A 239 8.63 27.14 -4.42
N ILE A 240 8.09 28.30 -4.08
CA ILE A 240 7.79 29.41 -4.98
C ILE A 240 8.73 30.56 -4.62
N LEU A 241 9.49 30.97 -5.62
CA LEU A 241 10.45 32.05 -5.56
C LEU A 241 10.05 33.15 -6.53
N PHE A 242 10.57 34.34 -6.30
CA PHE A 242 10.22 35.53 -7.06
C PHE A 242 11.48 36.24 -7.55
N GLY A 243 11.30 37.11 -8.54
CA GLY A 243 12.31 38.05 -9.00
C GLY A 243 12.81 39.02 -7.91
N LEU A 244 13.76 39.89 -8.28
CA LEU A 244 14.50 40.77 -7.37
C LEU A 244 13.62 41.77 -6.62
N LYS A 245 12.42 42.10 -7.12
CA LYS A 245 11.46 42.94 -6.41
C LYS A 245 11.10 42.41 -5.02
N GLN A 246 11.18 41.09 -4.82
CA GLN A 246 10.97 40.44 -3.53
C GLN A 246 12.28 40.19 -2.76
N GLY A 247 13.37 40.85 -3.13
CA GLY A 247 14.70 40.66 -2.55
C GLY A 247 15.50 39.55 -3.23
N SER A 248 16.78 39.46 -2.87
CA SER A 248 17.67 38.41 -3.38
C SER A 248 17.19 37.01 -2.98
N LEU A 249 17.70 35.97 -3.65
CA LEU A 249 17.38 34.59 -3.30
C LEU A 249 17.69 34.28 -1.83
N GLU A 250 18.83 34.78 -1.32
CA GLU A 250 19.22 34.67 0.08
C GLU A 250 18.18 35.29 1.03
N GLN A 251 17.74 36.53 0.74
CA GLN A 251 16.73 37.21 1.55
C GLN A 251 15.38 36.48 1.53
N GLN A 252 15.01 35.86 0.41
CA GLN A 252 13.79 35.05 0.31
C GLN A 252 13.89 33.80 1.19
N VAL A 253 15.01 33.07 1.14
CA VAL A 253 15.22 31.85 1.92
C VAL A 253 15.38 32.13 3.43
N GLU A 254 16.06 33.21 3.82
CA GLU A 254 16.21 33.59 5.23
C GLU A 254 14.89 34.02 5.89
N ARG A 255 14.03 34.75 5.16
CA ARG A 255 12.67 35.05 5.65
C ARG A 255 11.88 33.78 5.94
N ALA A 256 12.01 32.78 5.06
CA ALA A 256 11.39 31.49 5.25
C ALA A 256 11.99 30.68 6.43
N ARG A 257 13.26 30.92 6.81
CA ARG A 257 13.87 30.30 8.01
C ARG A 257 13.31 30.90 9.30
N GLY A 258 13.11 32.22 9.34
CA GLY A 258 12.59 32.91 10.53
C GLY A 258 11.10 32.65 10.82
N ALA A 259 10.32 32.20 9.83
CA ALA A 259 8.89 31.91 9.98
C ALA A 259 8.58 30.60 10.73
N VAL A 260 9.57 29.73 10.96
CA VAL A 260 9.41 28.52 11.77
C VAL A 260 9.43 28.89 13.25
N ALA A 261 8.35 29.51 13.72
CA ALA A 261 8.15 29.80 15.14
C ALA A 261 8.04 28.48 15.93
N GLU A 262 8.71 28.44 17.09
CA GLU A 262 8.73 27.31 18.02
C GLU A 262 7.31 26.88 18.41
N LEU A 263 6.83 25.80 17.82
CA LEU A 263 5.63 25.12 18.28
C LEU A 263 6.01 24.27 19.50
N HIS A 264 5.71 24.87 20.65
CA HIS A 264 5.68 24.33 22.01
C HIS A 264 7.00 24.32 22.81
N PRO A 265 6.98 24.81 24.06
CA PRO A 265 8.10 24.66 24.98
C PRO A 265 8.34 23.18 25.30
N PRO A 266 9.57 22.79 25.66
CA PRO A 266 9.88 21.44 26.10
C PRO A 266 9.00 21.09 27.32
N VAL A 267 8.14 20.08 27.15
CA VAL A 267 7.31 19.57 28.24
C VAL A 267 8.23 18.87 29.24
N ALA A 268 8.22 19.32 30.49
CA ALA A 268 8.99 18.73 31.58
C ALA A 268 8.78 17.21 31.67
N PRO A 269 9.83 16.42 31.98
CA PRO A 269 9.68 15.00 32.25
C PRO A 269 8.76 14.82 33.47
N ARG A 270 7.72 13.99 33.32
CA ARG A 270 6.79 13.71 34.41
C ARG A 270 7.35 12.62 35.31
N ALA A 271 7.09 12.74 36.61
CA ALA A 271 7.33 11.69 37.59
C ALA A 271 6.57 10.41 37.24
N ALA A 272 7.17 9.27 37.57
CA ALA A 272 6.57 7.95 37.38
C ALA A 272 5.18 7.90 38.06
N PRO A 273 4.17 7.31 37.41
CA PRO A 273 2.87 7.12 38.04
C PRO A 273 3.03 6.26 39.30
N PRO A 274 2.19 6.46 40.33
CA PRO A 274 2.13 5.54 41.46
C PRO A 274 1.75 4.14 40.95
N PRO A 275 2.19 3.07 41.64
CA PRO A 275 1.86 1.71 41.24
C PRO A 275 0.35 1.54 41.17
N THR A 276 -0.14 1.17 39.99
CA THR A 276 -1.53 0.87 39.73
C THR A 276 -1.94 -0.31 40.61
N THR A 277 -3.04 -0.16 41.35
CA THR A 277 -3.66 -1.28 42.05
C THR A 277 -3.93 -2.40 41.07
N ALA A 278 -3.47 -3.62 41.39
CA ALA A 278 -3.67 -4.80 40.55
C ALA A 278 -5.15 -4.97 40.22
N GLU A 279 -5.52 -4.65 38.99
CA GLU A 279 -6.86 -4.86 38.50
C GLU A 279 -7.06 -6.35 38.25
N THR A 280 -8.17 -6.90 38.75
CA THR A 280 -8.57 -8.27 38.42
C THR A 280 -8.77 -8.38 36.92
N ALA A 281 -7.84 -9.08 36.26
CA ALA A 281 -7.98 -9.44 34.86
C ALA A 281 -9.31 -10.19 34.67
N SER A 282 -10.06 -9.84 33.62
CA SER A 282 -11.23 -10.62 33.20
C SER A 282 -10.83 -12.10 33.06
N PRO A 283 -11.72 -13.07 33.33
CA PRO A 283 -11.38 -14.48 33.12
C PRO A 283 -11.02 -14.74 31.66
N LEU A 284 -10.10 -15.68 31.42
CA LEU A 284 -9.76 -16.11 30.06
C LEU A 284 -11.00 -16.73 29.41
N PRO A 285 -11.30 -16.39 28.14
CA PRO A 285 -12.36 -17.09 27.42
C PRO A 285 -11.99 -18.57 27.25
N THR A 286 -13.00 -19.45 27.21
CA THR A 286 -12.79 -20.85 26.81
C THR A 286 -12.64 -20.90 25.29
N LEU A 287 -11.50 -21.41 24.80
CA LEU A 287 -11.13 -21.39 23.39
C LEU A 287 -10.81 -22.80 22.86
N GLU A 288 -11.29 -23.09 21.65
CA GLU A 288 -10.88 -24.28 20.87
C GLU A 288 -9.49 -24.04 20.26
N PHE A 289 -8.61 -25.05 20.27
CA PHE A 289 -7.26 -24.97 19.70
C PHE A 289 -6.38 -23.82 20.23
N PHE A 290 -6.43 -23.56 21.53
CA PHE A 290 -5.61 -22.52 22.15
C PHE A 290 -4.10 -22.81 22.00
N ASN A 291 -3.37 -21.91 21.34
CA ASN A 291 -1.95 -22.05 21.03
C ASN A 291 -1.00 -21.31 21.99
N GLY A 292 -1.53 -20.81 23.12
CA GLY A 292 -0.80 -20.00 24.10
C GLY A 292 -0.94 -18.49 23.90
N LEU A 293 -1.36 -18.04 22.71
CA LEU A 293 -1.64 -16.64 22.39
C LEU A 293 -3.06 -16.41 21.88
N GLY A 294 -3.72 -17.44 21.34
CA GLY A 294 -5.08 -17.34 20.84
C GLY A 294 -5.69 -18.67 20.42
N GLY A 295 -6.98 -18.65 20.10
CA GLY A 295 -7.77 -19.83 19.72
C GLY A 295 -9.17 -19.44 19.23
N PHE A 296 -9.94 -20.41 18.76
CA PHE A 296 -11.27 -20.19 18.21
C PHE A 296 -12.33 -20.08 19.31
N ALA A 297 -13.28 -19.16 19.13
CA ALA A 297 -14.43 -18.97 20.00
C ALA A 297 -15.75 -19.01 19.19
N GLY A 298 -16.88 -19.09 19.89
CA GLY A 298 -18.20 -19.02 19.28
C GLY A 298 -18.41 -20.09 18.20
N HIS A 299 -17.96 -21.32 18.44
CA HIS A 299 -17.98 -22.44 17.50
C HIS A 299 -17.19 -22.20 16.19
N GLY A 300 -16.16 -21.35 16.23
CA GLY A 300 -15.32 -21.04 15.08
C GLY A 300 -15.65 -19.71 14.40
N ARG A 301 -16.61 -18.95 14.92
CA ARG A 301 -17.01 -17.65 14.33
C ARG A 301 -16.05 -16.51 14.65
N GLU A 302 -15.23 -16.68 15.68
CA GLU A 302 -14.19 -15.72 16.06
C GLU A 302 -12.85 -16.44 16.26
N TYR A 303 -11.77 -15.77 15.90
CA TYR A 303 -10.43 -16.07 16.38
C TYR A 303 -10.05 -15.04 17.44
N VAL A 304 -9.76 -15.51 18.66
CA VAL A 304 -9.49 -14.67 19.82
C VAL A 304 -8.02 -14.71 20.17
N THR A 305 -7.37 -13.56 20.18
CA THR A 305 -6.00 -13.35 20.63
C THR A 305 -6.00 -12.73 22.02
N VAL A 306 -5.23 -13.29 22.95
CA VAL A 306 -5.04 -12.80 24.31
C VAL A 306 -3.56 -12.49 24.51
N LEU A 307 -3.24 -11.23 24.77
CA LEU A 307 -1.87 -10.78 25.04
C LEU A 307 -1.75 -10.33 26.49
N GLU A 308 -1.00 -11.08 27.28
CA GLU A 308 -0.62 -10.72 28.66
C GLU A 308 0.74 -10.01 28.70
N GLN A 309 1.28 -9.81 29.90
CA GLN A 309 2.54 -9.10 30.14
C GLN A 309 3.69 -9.71 29.32
N GLY A 310 4.40 -8.87 28.55
CA GLY A 310 5.52 -9.29 27.71
C GLY A 310 5.18 -10.16 26.50
N GLN A 311 3.93 -10.63 26.35
CA GLN A 311 3.50 -11.44 25.21
C GLN A 311 3.24 -10.58 23.98
N ARG A 312 3.61 -11.11 22.81
CA ARG A 312 3.36 -10.56 21.47
C ARG A 312 3.16 -11.73 20.51
N THR A 313 2.38 -11.52 19.45
CA THR A 313 2.28 -12.49 18.34
C THR A 313 3.60 -12.59 17.58
N PRO A 314 3.90 -13.72 16.90
CA PRO A 314 5.14 -13.85 16.12
C PRO A 314 5.22 -12.87 14.93
N ALA A 315 4.07 -12.51 14.39
CA ALA A 315 3.83 -11.52 13.35
C ALA A 315 2.43 -10.92 13.56
N PRO A 316 2.10 -9.77 12.96
CA PRO A 316 0.75 -9.21 13.05
C PRO A 316 -0.28 -10.23 12.53
N TRP A 317 -1.21 -10.62 13.40
CA TRP A 317 -2.38 -11.41 13.05
C TRP A 317 -3.49 -10.43 12.71
N VAL A 318 -3.84 -10.35 11.42
CA VAL A 318 -4.77 -9.34 10.92
C VAL A 318 -6.13 -9.92 10.56
N ASN A 319 -7.15 -9.08 10.67
CA ASN A 319 -8.41 -9.26 9.98
C ASN A 319 -8.53 -8.23 8.84
N ILE A 320 -9.13 -8.65 7.74
CA ILE A 320 -9.50 -7.78 6.62
C ILE A 320 -11.01 -7.72 6.61
N ILE A 321 -11.54 -6.51 6.74
CA ILE A 321 -12.97 -6.25 6.83
C ILE A 321 -13.31 -5.32 5.69
N ALA A 322 -14.11 -5.82 4.75
CA ALA A 322 -14.43 -5.10 3.53
C ALA A 322 -15.86 -5.37 3.08
N ASN A 323 -16.40 -4.39 2.35
CA ASN A 323 -17.46 -4.57 1.37
C ASN A 323 -16.83 -4.41 -0.04
N PRO A 324 -17.59 -4.49 -1.15
CA PRO A 324 -17.04 -4.43 -2.50
C PRO A 324 -16.15 -3.21 -2.80
N ASP A 325 -16.46 -2.06 -2.20
CA ASP A 325 -15.88 -0.76 -2.55
C ASP A 325 -15.17 -0.07 -1.38
N PHE A 326 -15.03 -0.71 -0.23
CA PHE A 326 -14.43 -0.09 0.96
C PHE A 326 -13.97 -1.14 1.95
N GLY A 327 -12.89 -0.86 2.67
CA GLY A 327 -12.45 -1.77 3.71
C GLY A 327 -11.33 -1.22 4.57
N PHE A 328 -11.00 -2.00 5.59
CA PHE A 328 -9.82 -1.78 6.40
C PHE A 328 -9.18 -3.11 6.81
N GLN A 329 -7.87 -3.05 7.07
CA GLN A 329 -7.12 -4.10 7.75
C GLN A 329 -6.90 -3.66 9.19
N VAL A 330 -6.97 -4.58 10.15
CA VAL A 330 -6.58 -4.33 11.53
C VAL A 330 -5.86 -5.54 12.14
N SER A 331 -4.77 -5.31 12.87
CA SER A 331 -4.01 -6.33 13.60
C SER A 331 -4.59 -6.62 14.97
N GLU A 332 -4.11 -7.67 15.62
CA GLU A 332 -4.44 -8.01 17.01
C GLU A 332 -4.07 -6.88 17.99
N SER A 333 -3.12 -6.03 17.58
CA SER A 333 -2.63 -4.90 18.37
C SER A 333 -3.42 -3.60 18.10
N GLY A 334 -4.37 -3.63 17.16
CA GLY A 334 -5.21 -2.48 16.77
C GLY A 334 -4.60 -1.59 15.69
N ALA A 335 -3.42 -1.93 15.16
CA ALA A 335 -2.82 -1.19 14.06
C ALA A 335 -3.53 -1.56 12.75
N GLY A 336 -3.77 -0.56 11.90
CA GLY A 336 -4.55 -0.78 10.70
C GLY A 336 -4.44 0.35 9.70
N TYR A 337 -5.06 0.11 8.54
CA TYR A 337 -5.24 1.10 7.49
C TYR A 337 -6.57 0.88 6.77
N THR A 338 -7.12 1.95 6.22
CA THR A 338 -8.45 2.02 5.59
C THR A 338 -8.31 2.53 4.15
N TRP A 339 -9.13 2.01 3.23
CA TRP A 339 -9.14 2.41 1.83
C TRP A 339 -10.57 2.55 1.29
N SER A 340 -10.69 3.22 0.14
CA SER A 340 -11.94 3.39 -0.58
C SER A 340 -11.75 3.07 -2.06
N SER A 341 -12.57 2.16 -2.59
CA SER A 341 -12.58 1.52 -3.91
C SER A 341 -11.32 0.75 -4.31
N ASN A 342 -10.12 1.24 -3.97
CA ASN A 342 -8.85 0.62 -4.34
C ASN A 342 -7.87 0.70 -3.16
N SER A 343 -7.43 -0.46 -2.67
CA SER A 343 -6.58 -0.58 -1.48
C SER A 343 -5.13 -0.13 -1.69
N GLN A 344 -4.71 0.12 -2.93
CA GLN A 344 -3.39 0.65 -3.27
C GLN A 344 -3.48 2.11 -3.73
N GLU A 345 -4.33 2.40 -4.72
CA GLU A 345 -4.39 3.71 -5.39
C GLU A 345 -5.15 4.78 -4.61
N ASN A 346 -6.00 4.38 -3.65
CA ASN A 346 -6.80 5.30 -2.85
C ASN A 346 -6.90 4.86 -1.38
N GLN A 347 -5.72 4.76 -0.75
CA GLN A 347 -5.62 4.60 0.70
C GLN A 347 -6.13 5.88 1.38
N LEU A 348 -6.99 5.73 2.39
CA LEU A 348 -7.42 6.85 3.24
C LEU A 348 -6.40 7.08 4.35
N THR A 349 -5.88 6.00 4.92
CA THR A 349 -4.86 5.98 5.98
C THR A 349 -3.70 5.06 5.57
N PRO A 350 -2.47 5.25 6.08
CA PRO A 350 -1.28 4.61 5.52
C PRO A 350 -1.23 3.10 5.78
N TRP A 351 -1.02 2.32 4.72
CA TRP A 351 -0.64 0.91 4.85
C TRP A 351 0.83 0.77 5.28
N SER A 352 1.11 -0.22 6.13
CA SER A 352 2.45 -0.56 6.57
C SER A 352 2.72 -2.04 6.37
N ASN A 353 3.79 -2.36 5.65
CA ASN A 353 4.32 -3.72 5.51
C ASN A 353 5.45 -3.99 6.54
N ASP A 354 5.29 -3.48 7.76
CA ASP A 354 6.27 -3.61 8.83
C ASP A 354 5.81 -4.66 9.86
N PRO A 355 6.19 -5.95 9.72
CA PRO A 355 5.78 -7.00 10.64
C PRO A 355 6.39 -6.87 12.04
N VAL A 356 7.40 -5.99 12.21
CA VAL A 356 8.10 -5.81 13.48
C VAL A 356 7.38 -4.75 14.29
N CYS A 357 7.29 -3.52 13.77
CA CYS A 357 6.72 -2.39 14.50
C CYS A 357 5.19 -2.36 14.42
N ASP A 358 4.60 -2.79 13.29
CA ASP A 358 3.14 -2.73 13.04
C ASP A 358 2.59 -1.32 13.27
N ALA A 359 3.19 -0.33 12.58
CA ALA A 359 2.92 1.08 12.85
C ALA A 359 1.46 1.46 12.51
N PRO A 360 0.69 2.01 13.47
CA PRO A 360 -0.70 2.40 13.22
C PRO A 360 -0.80 3.72 12.45
N GLY A 361 -1.70 3.79 11.47
CA GLY A 361 -2.14 5.05 10.83
C GLY A 361 -3.40 5.65 11.47
N GLU A 362 -4.01 4.92 12.40
CA GLU A 362 -5.25 5.25 13.08
C GLU A 362 -5.11 4.92 14.57
N ALA A 363 -5.69 5.74 15.45
CA ALA A 363 -5.65 5.49 16.89
C ALA A 363 -6.83 6.11 17.63
N PHE A 364 -7.22 5.49 18.75
CA PHE A 364 -8.11 6.06 19.74
C PHE A 364 -7.36 6.26 21.04
N TYR A 365 -7.46 7.46 21.62
CA TYR A 365 -6.80 7.82 22.86
C TYR A 365 -7.83 8.08 23.95
N LEU A 366 -7.48 7.64 25.16
CA LEU A 366 -8.18 7.93 26.40
C LEU A 366 -7.22 8.71 27.29
N ARG A 367 -7.66 9.88 27.74
CA ARG A 367 -6.91 10.68 28.70
C ARG A 367 -7.77 11.01 29.90
N ASP A 368 -7.26 10.75 31.09
CA ASP A 368 -7.89 11.22 32.32
C ASP A 368 -7.53 12.69 32.54
N GLU A 369 -8.54 13.55 32.61
CA GLU A 369 -8.36 15.01 32.67
C GLU A 369 -7.86 15.50 34.03
N GLU A 370 -8.01 14.69 35.09
CA GLU A 370 -7.56 15.03 36.44
C GLU A 370 -6.11 14.61 36.66
N THR A 371 -5.73 13.43 36.17
CA THR A 371 -4.39 12.86 36.37
C THR A 371 -3.44 13.14 35.20
N GLY A 372 -3.96 13.40 34.00
CA GLY A 372 -3.20 13.50 32.75
C GLY A 372 -2.62 12.17 32.24
N GLU A 373 -3.05 11.03 32.78
CA GLU A 373 -2.71 9.70 32.25
C GLU A 373 -3.30 9.52 30.85
N LEU A 374 -2.53 8.90 29.95
CA LEU A 374 -2.86 8.72 28.53
C LEU A 374 -2.63 7.26 28.14
N TRP A 375 -3.64 6.62 27.56
CA TRP A 375 -3.57 5.25 27.06
C TRP A 375 -4.49 5.04 25.86
N THR A 376 -4.47 3.84 25.28
CA THR A 376 -5.30 3.43 24.14
C THR A 376 -6.13 2.19 24.47
N PRO A 377 -7.31 1.99 23.85
CA PRO A 377 -8.13 0.79 24.05
C PRO A 377 -7.51 -0.46 23.39
N THR A 378 -6.50 -0.26 22.54
CA THR A 378 -5.73 -1.27 21.82
C THR A 378 -4.28 -1.30 22.31
N ALA A 379 -3.53 -2.37 21.97
CA ALA A 379 -2.14 -2.53 22.43
C ALA A 379 -1.16 -1.55 21.76
N LEU A 380 -1.47 -1.06 20.56
CA LEU A 380 -0.76 0.03 19.90
C LEU A 380 -1.71 1.24 19.72
N PRO A 381 -1.18 2.47 19.69
CA PRO A 381 0.23 2.84 19.82
C PRO A 381 0.78 2.87 21.27
N ILE A 382 -0.06 2.77 22.30
CA ILE A 382 0.38 2.82 23.72
C ILE A 382 0.06 1.48 24.38
N ARG A 383 1.10 0.70 24.67
CA ARG A 383 0.95 -0.54 25.43
C ARG A 383 1.18 -0.32 26.92
N ILE A 384 0.23 -0.79 27.73
CA ILE A 384 0.38 -0.92 29.18
C ILE A 384 0.81 -2.37 29.46
N GLU A 385 1.99 -2.58 30.05
CA GLU A 385 2.54 -3.93 30.21
C GLU A 385 1.78 -4.78 31.23
N ASP A 386 1.22 -4.17 32.27
CA ASP A 386 0.50 -4.90 33.35
C ASP A 386 -1.00 -5.09 33.06
N THR A 387 -1.40 -4.96 31.79
CA THR A 387 -2.78 -5.10 31.32
C THR A 387 -2.90 -6.25 30.32
N ARG A 388 -4.01 -6.99 30.39
CA ARG A 388 -4.40 -7.96 29.36
C ARG A 388 -5.14 -7.26 28.23
N TYR A 389 -4.71 -7.52 27.00
CA TYR A 389 -5.43 -7.15 25.79
C TYR A 389 -6.10 -8.38 25.18
N THR A 390 -7.38 -8.27 24.84
CA THR A 390 -8.12 -9.30 24.10
C THR A 390 -8.56 -8.73 22.77
N ALA A 391 -8.15 -9.34 21.67
CA ALA A 391 -8.60 -9.02 20.32
C ALA A 391 -9.42 -10.18 19.76
N ARG A 392 -10.61 -9.89 19.21
CA ARG A 392 -11.50 -10.86 18.58
C ARG A 392 -11.64 -10.48 17.12
N HIS A 393 -11.16 -11.32 16.23
CA HIS A 393 -11.41 -11.17 14.81
C HIS A 393 -12.59 -12.08 14.46
N GLY A 394 -13.67 -11.50 13.94
CA GLY A 394 -14.83 -12.22 13.44
C GLY A 394 -15.08 -11.93 11.97
N HIS A 395 -16.09 -12.56 11.40
CA HIS A 395 -16.50 -12.31 10.02
C HIS A 395 -17.12 -10.91 9.88
N GLY A 396 -16.38 -9.97 9.29
CA GLY A 396 -16.83 -8.61 9.05
C GLY A 396 -16.65 -7.62 10.20
N TYR A 397 -16.01 -8.02 11.30
CA TYR A 397 -15.73 -7.11 12.43
C TYR A 397 -14.49 -7.52 13.23
N SER A 398 -13.95 -6.58 14.00
CA SER A 398 -12.97 -6.86 15.06
C SER A 398 -13.34 -6.14 16.35
N ARG A 399 -13.11 -6.78 17.50
CA ARG A 399 -13.37 -6.22 18.83
C ARG A 399 -12.11 -6.28 19.68
N PHE A 400 -11.82 -5.20 20.40
CA PHE A 400 -10.70 -5.07 21.33
C PHE A 400 -11.22 -4.76 22.72
N GLU A 401 -10.72 -5.48 23.71
CA GLU A 401 -11.11 -5.32 25.12
C GLU A 401 -9.85 -5.18 25.98
N GLN A 402 -9.83 -4.18 26.85
CA GLN A 402 -8.81 -4.02 27.89
C GLN A 402 -9.39 -3.27 29.09
N ASN A 403 -8.81 -3.52 30.26
CA ASN A 403 -9.13 -2.78 31.49
C ASN A 403 -7.84 -2.19 32.05
N SER A 404 -7.83 -0.86 32.19
CA SER A 404 -6.71 -0.14 32.78
C SER A 404 -7.16 1.17 33.41
N HIS A 405 -6.42 1.61 34.42
CA HIS A 405 -6.68 2.85 35.14
C HIS A 405 -8.12 2.94 35.67
N GLY A 406 -8.76 1.82 36.01
CA GLY A 406 -10.14 1.71 36.47
C GLY A 406 -11.20 1.94 35.39
N ILE A 407 -10.83 1.93 34.11
CA ILE A 407 -11.73 2.07 32.96
C ILE A 407 -11.65 0.81 32.11
N LEU A 408 -12.77 0.08 32.01
CA LEU A 408 -12.91 -0.96 30.99
C LEU A 408 -13.24 -0.26 29.67
N SER A 409 -12.48 -0.56 28.63
CA SER A 409 -12.76 -0.11 27.27
C SER A 409 -12.99 -1.28 26.33
N GLU A 410 -14.03 -1.16 25.51
CA GLU A 410 -14.33 -2.07 24.41
C GLU A 410 -14.41 -1.27 23.11
N LEU A 411 -13.53 -1.56 22.16
CA LEU A 411 -13.54 -0.96 20.82
C LEU A 411 -13.99 -2.02 19.80
N LEU A 412 -15.16 -1.82 19.21
CA LEU A 412 -15.65 -2.63 18.09
C LEU A 412 -15.51 -1.84 16.79
N GLN A 413 -14.99 -2.49 15.74
CA GLN A 413 -14.82 -1.92 14.41
C GLN A 413 -15.40 -2.84 13.34
N PHE A 414 -16.15 -2.28 12.40
CA PHE A 414 -16.71 -2.98 11.24
C PHE A 414 -16.95 -2.01 10.07
N VAL A 415 -17.23 -2.55 8.89
CA VAL A 415 -17.60 -1.77 7.71
C VAL A 415 -19.09 -1.93 7.46
N SER A 416 -19.76 -0.86 7.06
CA SER A 416 -21.14 -0.95 6.60
C SER A 416 -21.27 -1.93 5.43
N TRP A 417 -22.35 -2.70 5.38
CA TRP A 417 -22.56 -3.61 4.27
C TRP A 417 -22.69 -2.88 2.92
N ASP A 418 -23.39 -1.74 2.93
CA ASP A 418 -23.83 -1.05 1.70
C ASP A 418 -23.02 0.21 1.37
N ASP A 419 -22.41 0.86 2.37
CA ASP A 419 -21.78 2.17 2.19
C ASP A 419 -20.27 2.15 2.47
N PRO A 420 -19.48 3.05 1.86
CA PRO A 420 -18.04 3.18 2.10
C PRO A 420 -17.71 3.87 3.43
N VAL A 421 -18.13 3.23 4.53
CA VAL A 421 -18.03 3.75 5.90
C VAL A 421 -17.55 2.66 6.85
N LYS A 422 -16.42 2.93 7.52
CA LYS A 422 -15.96 2.24 8.72
C LYS A 422 -16.66 2.84 9.93
N ILE A 423 -17.24 1.97 10.77
CA ILE A 423 -17.85 2.32 12.04
C ILE A 423 -16.95 1.80 13.15
N SER A 424 -16.60 2.66 14.10
CA SER A 424 -15.88 2.32 15.32
C SER A 424 -16.69 2.75 16.54
N THR A 425 -17.15 1.79 17.33
CA THR A 425 -17.87 2.06 18.59
C THR A 425 -16.95 1.80 19.76
N LEU A 426 -16.77 2.81 20.61
CA LEU A 426 -15.99 2.73 21.84
C LEU A 426 -16.93 2.79 23.04
N ILE A 427 -17.02 1.69 23.78
CA ILE A 427 -17.75 1.61 25.04
C ILE A 427 -16.74 1.78 26.17
N LEU A 428 -17.02 2.70 27.09
CA LEU A 428 -16.24 2.94 28.29
C LEU A 428 -17.10 2.69 29.52
N GLU A 429 -16.62 1.87 30.45
CA GLU A 429 -17.24 1.62 31.75
C GLU A 429 -16.29 2.09 32.86
N ASN A 430 -16.77 2.96 33.74
CA ASN A 430 -16.01 3.36 34.92
C ASN A 430 -16.13 2.30 36.02
N ARG A 431 -15.06 1.52 36.22
CA ARG A 431 -14.95 0.50 37.28
C ARG A 431 -14.26 1.01 38.54
N SER A 432 -13.88 2.28 38.57
CA SER A 432 -13.32 2.92 39.74
C SER A 432 -14.41 3.41 40.71
N PRO A 433 -14.10 3.60 42.01
CA PRO A 433 -15.09 4.07 42.99
C PRO A 433 -15.35 5.59 42.92
N ARG A 434 -14.74 6.31 41.98
CA ARG A 434 -14.83 7.77 41.83
C ARG A 434 -15.36 8.15 40.46
N THR A 435 -15.97 9.33 40.35
CA THR A 435 -16.30 9.91 39.04
C THR A 435 -15.03 10.17 38.22
N ARG A 436 -15.10 9.97 36.91
CA ARG A 436 -13.98 10.09 35.98
C ARG A 436 -14.31 11.07 34.87
N LYS A 437 -13.43 12.06 34.67
CA LYS A 437 -13.48 12.99 33.55
C LYS A 437 -12.44 12.58 32.53
N LEU A 438 -12.90 12.12 31.38
CA LEU A 438 -12.04 11.60 30.32
C LEU A 438 -12.19 12.48 29.07
N SER A 439 -11.08 12.76 28.39
CA SER A 439 -11.13 13.11 26.97
C SER A 439 -10.85 11.87 26.11
N VAL A 440 -11.61 11.77 25.03
CA VAL A 440 -11.49 10.71 24.03
C VAL A 440 -11.14 11.35 22.71
N THR A 441 -10.03 10.90 22.11
CA THR A 441 -9.55 11.45 20.84
C THR A 441 -9.43 10.35 19.79
N GLY A 442 -10.14 10.49 18.66
CA GLY A 442 -9.92 9.69 17.47
C GLY A 442 -8.91 10.37 16.56
N TYR A 443 -7.94 9.62 16.02
CA TYR A 443 -6.87 10.11 15.16
C TYR A 443 -6.80 9.28 13.87
N VAL A 444 -6.67 9.97 12.73
CA VAL A 444 -6.37 9.39 11.42
C VAL A 444 -5.23 10.15 10.75
N GLU A 445 -4.27 9.46 10.17
CA GLU A 445 -3.25 10.04 9.29
C GLU A 445 -3.73 9.99 7.83
N TRP A 446 -3.92 11.14 7.19
CA TRP A 446 -4.47 11.17 5.83
C TRP A 446 -3.43 10.82 4.77
N VAL A 447 -3.80 9.93 3.86
CA VAL A 447 -3.07 9.63 2.63
C VAL A 447 -3.81 10.17 1.40
N LEU A 448 -5.03 9.69 1.14
CA LEU A 448 -5.86 10.05 -0.03
C LEU A 448 -5.12 9.83 -1.38
N GLY A 449 -4.49 8.67 -1.53
CA GLY A 449 -3.68 8.30 -2.69
C GLY A 449 -2.86 7.03 -2.44
N THR A 450 -1.74 6.90 -3.15
CA THR A 450 -0.84 5.73 -3.08
C THR A 450 0.14 5.77 -1.91
N SER A 451 0.59 6.97 -1.52
CA SER A 451 1.53 7.14 -0.41
C SER A 451 1.38 8.50 0.23
N ARG A 452 1.63 8.57 1.54
CA ARG A 452 1.59 9.85 2.27
C ARG A 452 2.61 10.86 1.71
N ALA A 453 3.82 10.42 1.36
CA ALA A 453 4.90 11.30 0.94
C ALA A 453 4.57 12.07 -0.36
N SER A 454 3.88 11.40 -1.29
CA SER A 454 3.43 12.01 -2.55
C SER A 454 2.15 12.83 -2.37
N SER A 455 1.19 12.37 -1.55
CA SER A 455 -0.15 12.95 -1.47
C SER A 455 -0.31 14.06 -0.44
N ALA A 456 0.33 13.98 0.73
CA ALA A 456 0.17 14.93 1.84
C ALA A 456 0.24 16.42 1.46
N PRO A 457 1.14 16.86 0.56
CA PRO A 457 1.25 18.27 0.15
C PRO A 457 0.00 18.82 -0.54
N PHE A 458 -0.87 17.97 -1.03
CA PHE A 458 -2.05 18.31 -1.83
C PHE A 458 -3.36 18.00 -1.09
N VAL A 459 -3.27 17.38 0.08
CA VAL A 459 -4.44 17.13 0.93
C VAL A 459 -4.89 18.45 1.56
N VAL A 460 -6.18 18.70 1.46
CA VAL A 460 -6.86 19.83 2.07
C VAL A 460 -7.83 19.30 3.12
N THR A 461 -7.69 19.78 4.36
CA THR A 461 -8.63 19.46 5.45
C THR A 461 -9.55 20.65 5.72
N GLU A 462 -10.78 20.37 6.15
CA GLU A 462 -11.74 21.41 6.52
C GLU A 462 -12.82 20.88 7.45
N SER A 463 -13.33 21.72 8.35
CA SER A 463 -14.59 21.44 9.03
C SER A 463 -15.74 21.80 8.11
N ASP A 464 -16.59 20.83 7.77
CA ASP A 464 -17.77 21.10 6.95
C ASP A 464 -18.78 21.97 7.71
N PRO A 465 -19.20 23.13 7.17
CA PRO A 465 -20.05 24.06 7.92
C PRO A 465 -21.48 23.56 8.16
N ALA A 466 -21.97 22.61 7.35
CA ALA A 466 -23.32 22.09 7.46
C ALA A 466 -23.41 20.93 8.47
N SER A 467 -22.46 20.01 8.44
CA SER A 467 -22.45 18.82 9.29
C SER A 467 -21.58 18.96 10.53
N GLY A 468 -20.53 19.79 10.51
CA GLY A 468 -19.49 19.85 11.53
C GLY A 468 -18.51 18.68 11.51
N ALA A 469 -18.61 17.78 10.53
CA ALA A 469 -17.64 16.71 10.33
C ALA A 469 -16.34 17.25 9.73
N LEU A 470 -15.22 16.57 9.99
CA LEU A 470 -13.93 16.94 9.40
C LEU A 470 -13.78 16.24 8.06
N PHE A 471 -13.70 17.03 6.99
CA PHE A 471 -13.51 16.56 5.62
C PHE A 471 -12.05 16.66 5.20
N ALA A 472 -11.66 15.77 4.29
CA ALA A 472 -10.37 15.80 3.62
C ALA A 472 -10.53 15.43 2.13
N GLY A 473 -9.84 16.17 1.26
CA GLY A 473 -9.84 15.93 -0.19
C GLY A 473 -8.44 16.07 -0.78
N ASN A 474 -8.20 15.42 -1.91
CA ASN A 474 -6.93 15.50 -2.65
C ASN A 474 -7.16 15.70 -4.16
N PRO A 475 -7.36 16.95 -4.63
CA PRO A 475 -7.59 17.25 -6.04
C PRO A 475 -6.45 16.81 -6.97
N TRP A 476 -5.24 16.60 -6.42
CA TRP A 476 -4.08 16.15 -7.19
C TRP A 476 -4.20 14.70 -7.67
N ASN A 477 -5.01 13.88 -7.00
CA ASN A 477 -5.28 12.52 -7.44
C ASN A 477 -6.15 12.56 -8.70
N ALA A 478 -5.64 12.07 -9.83
CA ALA A 478 -6.33 12.15 -11.11
C ALA A 478 -7.65 11.35 -11.16
N GLU A 479 -7.69 10.20 -10.49
CA GLU A 479 -8.82 9.26 -10.54
C GLU A 479 -9.81 9.50 -9.41
N PHE A 480 -9.33 9.83 -8.21
CA PHE A 480 -10.12 9.95 -6.99
C PHE A 480 -10.28 11.39 -6.49
N GLY A 481 -9.74 12.39 -7.19
CA GLY A 481 -9.61 13.77 -6.67
C GLY A 481 -10.91 14.54 -6.42
N LYS A 482 -12.05 14.07 -6.94
CA LYS A 482 -13.38 14.64 -6.64
C LYS A 482 -13.97 14.13 -5.32
N ARG A 483 -13.48 12.99 -4.84
CA ARG A 483 -14.03 12.28 -3.68
C ARG A 483 -13.64 12.99 -2.38
N ILE A 484 -14.56 12.96 -1.42
CA ILE A 484 -14.38 13.62 -0.12
C ILE A 484 -14.37 12.55 0.96
N ALA A 485 -13.21 12.44 1.64
CA ALA A 485 -13.08 11.63 2.84
C ALA A 485 -13.59 12.41 4.05
N PHE A 486 -14.07 11.72 5.08
CA PHE A 486 -14.54 12.34 6.30
C PHE A 486 -14.23 11.51 7.55
N VAL A 487 -14.05 12.20 8.67
CA VAL A 487 -14.17 11.63 10.02
C VAL A 487 -15.20 12.40 10.84
N ASP A 488 -15.98 11.69 11.64
CA ASP A 488 -17.01 12.26 12.52
C ASP A 488 -17.12 11.47 13.83
N CYS A 489 -17.41 12.15 14.95
CA CYS A 489 -17.69 11.53 16.26
C CYS A 489 -19.18 11.62 16.58
N ALA A 490 -20.02 11.26 15.60
CA ALA A 490 -21.47 11.43 15.64
C ALA A 490 -21.91 12.86 16.05
N GLY A 491 -21.16 13.89 15.63
CA GLY A 491 -21.38 15.29 16.02
C GLY A 491 -21.01 15.65 17.46
N ARG A 492 -20.36 14.77 18.22
CA ARG A 492 -19.94 15.01 19.63
C ARG A 492 -18.56 15.64 19.76
N GLN A 493 -17.81 15.79 18.68
CA GLN A 493 -16.49 16.44 18.71
C GLN A 493 -16.59 17.88 19.25
N SER A 494 -15.78 18.21 20.25
CA SER A 494 -15.71 19.54 20.87
C SER A 494 -14.52 20.36 20.37
N SER A 495 -13.47 19.68 19.91
CA SER A 495 -12.30 20.31 19.28
C SER A 495 -11.65 19.35 18.30
N TRP A 496 -10.93 19.88 17.31
CA TRP A 496 -10.27 19.09 16.26
C TRP A 496 -8.95 19.70 15.80
N THR A 497 -8.17 18.95 15.04
CA THR A 497 -7.11 19.52 14.20
C THR A 497 -6.91 18.69 12.93
N GLY A 498 -6.63 19.40 11.85
CA GLY A 498 -6.17 18.88 10.56
C GLY A 498 -4.65 18.90 10.43
N ASP A 499 -3.91 19.34 11.45
CA ASP A 499 -2.45 19.50 11.45
C ASP A 499 -1.78 18.44 12.34
N ARG A 500 -1.10 17.49 11.70
CA ARG A 500 -0.37 16.43 12.35
C ARG A 500 0.85 16.94 13.11
N THR A 501 1.45 18.06 12.67
CA THR A 501 2.59 18.67 13.37
C THR A 501 2.14 19.22 14.72
N GLU A 502 0.95 19.81 14.79
CA GLU A 502 0.31 20.20 16.05
C GLU A 502 0.03 18.96 16.92
N PHE A 503 -0.60 17.93 16.35
CA PHE A 503 -1.05 16.77 17.11
C PHE A 503 0.13 15.95 17.70
N ILE A 504 1.04 15.50 16.83
CA ILE A 504 2.16 14.63 17.21
C ILE A 504 3.30 15.45 17.83
N GLY A 505 3.55 16.66 17.33
CA GLY A 505 4.71 17.47 17.68
C GLY A 505 5.96 17.12 16.88
N ARG A 506 6.87 18.08 16.73
CA ARG A 506 8.17 17.86 16.09
C ARG A 506 8.98 16.81 16.86
N ASN A 507 9.47 15.79 16.16
CA ASN A 507 10.13 14.62 16.77
C ASN A 507 9.25 13.84 17.78
N GLY A 508 7.92 14.03 17.73
CA GLY A 508 6.96 13.27 18.53
C GLY A 508 6.73 11.85 17.99
N SER A 509 5.75 11.16 18.58
CA SER A 509 5.29 9.85 18.10
C SER A 509 3.83 9.65 18.50
N LEU A 510 3.13 8.70 17.86
CA LEU A 510 1.76 8.35 18.23
C LEU A 510 1.64 7.77 19.65
N ALA A 511 2.73 7.25 20.23
CA ALA A 511 2.75 6.83 21.63
C ALA A 511 2.85 8.01 22.62
N GLN A 512 3.28 9.18 22.15
CA GLN A 512 3.48 10.39 22.97
C GLN A 512 3.10 11.66 22.18
N PRO A 513 1.83 11.82 21.75
CA PRO A 513 1.40 12.99 21.00
C PRO A 513 1.47 14.25 21.85
N ALA A 514 2.12 15.30 21.32
CA ALA A 514 2.35 16.55 22.03
C ALA A 514 1.05 17.22 22.49
N ALA A 515 0.03 17.26 21.62
CA ALA A 515 -1.26 17.89 21.90
C ALA A 515 -1.97 17.27 23.13
N LEU A 516 -1.94 15.95 23.27
CA LEU A 516 -2.61 15.27 24.40
C LEU A 516 -1.82 15.35 25.70
N ARG A 517 -0.48 15.54 25.64
CA ARG A 517 0.33 15.76 26.84
C ARG A 517 0.09 17.14 27.46
N ALA A 518 -0.14 18.16 26.63
CA ALA A 518 -0.40 19.52 27.10
C ALA A 518 -1.75 19.63 27.83
N GLY A 519 -2.71 18.74 27.55
CA GLY A 519 -4.05 18.75 28.15
C GLY A 519 -4.93 19.91 27.71
N ALA A 520 -4.55 20.61 26.65
CA ALA A 520 -5.33 21.69 26.06
C ALA A 520 -6.29 21.13 24.98
N ALA A 521 -7.37 21.85 24.72
CA ALA A 521 -8.22 21.58 23.56
C ALA A 521 -7.41 21.73 22.26
N LEU A 522 -7.76 20.93 21.25
CA LEU A 522 -7.16 21.05 19.91
C LEU A 522 -7.49 22.42 19.30
N SER A 523 -6.62 22.95 18.45
CA SER A 523 -6.69 24.34 17.98
C SER A 523 -7.81 24.65 16.97
N ASN A 524 -8.53 23.64 16.49
CA ASN A 524 -9.47 23.70 15.38
C ASN A 524 -8.83 24.10 14.03
N ARG A 525 -7.51 23.97 13.92
CA ARG A 525 -6.76 24.29 12.71
C ARG A 525 -7.05 23.28 11.61
N THR A 526 -7.51 23.75 10.46
CA THR A 526 -7.70 22.95 9.24
C THR A 526 -7.29 23.79 8.03
N GLY A 527 -6.97 23.15 6.91
CA GLY A 527 -6.70 23.85 5.65
C GLY A 527 -5.81 23.07 4.70
N ALA A 528 -5.29 23.79 3.72
CA ALA A 528 -4.32 23.27 2.76
C ALA A 528 -2.88 23.63 3.19
N GLY A 529 -1.90 22.89 2.67
CA GLY A 529 -0.48 23.15 2.94
C GLY A 529 -0.02 22.79 4.37
N LEU A 530 -0.88 22.11 5.14
CA LEU A 530 -0.54 21.55 6.45
C LEU A 530 0.14 20.18 6.29
N ASP A 531 0.66 19.65 7.40
CA ASP A 531 0.91 18.20 7.52
C ASP A 531 -0.44 17.53 7.87
N PRO A 532 -1.13 16.85 6.94
CA PRO A 532 -2.54 16.54 7.09
C PRO A 532 -2.79 15.38 8.07
N CYS A 533 -3.74 15.57 8.99
CA CYS A 533 -4.35 14.49 9.75
C CYS A 533 -5.83 14.78 10.01
N GLY A 534 -6.52 13.88 10.70
CA GLY A 534 -7.81 14.17 11.32
C GLY A 534 -7.79 13.74 12.77
N ALA A 535 -7.75 14.70 13.68
CA ALA A 535 -7.90 14.45 15.12
C ALA A 535 -9.20 15.07 15.61
N LEU A 536 -10.08 14.26 16.21
CA LEU A 536 -11.35 14.69 16.79
C LEU A 536 -11.35 14.36 18.28
N GLN A 537 -11.58 15.34 19.14
CA GLN A 537 -11.64 15.16 20.59
C GLN A 537 -13.05 15.44 21.12
N THR A 538 -13.48 14.66 22.11
CA THR A 538 -14.69 14.91 22.90
C THR A 538 -14.41 14.61 24.38
N ALA A 539 -15.20 15.16 25.29
CA ALA A 539 -15.09 14.91 26.72
C ALA A 539 -16.30 14.11 27.22
N VAL A 540 -16.07 13.22 28.18
CA VAL A 540 -17.10 12.45 28.87
C VAL A 540 -16.84 12.47 30.38
N GLU A 541 -17.92 12.54 31.15
CA GLU A 541 -17.89 12.37 32.60
C GLU A 541 -18.65 11.09 32.94
N LEU A 542 -18.04 10.23 33.76
CA LEU A 542 -18.57 8.91 34.11
C LEU A 542 -18.60 8.74 35.62
N ALA A 543 -19.79 8.62 36.21
CA ALA A 543 -19.96 8.19 37.59
C ALA A 543 -19.48 6.75 37.80
N PRO A 544 -19.21 6.31 39.05
CA PRO A 544 -18.88 4.91 39.33
C PRO A 544 -19.93 3.94 38.77
N GLY A 545 -19.49 2.95 37.99
CA GLY A 545 -20.34 1.98 37.31
C GLY A 545 -21.04 2.49 36.05
N GLU A 546 -20.93 3.77 35.72
CA GLU A 546 -21.54 4.34 34.52
C GLU A 546 -20.86 3.85 33.25
N ARG A 547 -21.66 3.69 32.19
CA ARG A 547 -21.22 3.30 30.86
C ARG A 547 -21.62 4.34 29.83
N VAL A 548 -20.71 4.65 28.90
CA VAL A 548 -20.99 5.48 27.72
C VAL A 548 -20.55 4.76 26.46
N GLN A 549 -21.29 4.94 25.37
CA GLN A 549 -20.90 4.52 24.03
C GLN A 549 -20.64 5.76 23.17
N LEU A 550 -19.49 5.78 22.51
CA LEU A 550 -19.09 6.78 21.53
C LEU A 550 -18.97 6.11 20.16
N THR A 551 -19.44 6.79 19.10
CA THR A 551 -19.37 6.26 17.73
C THR A 551 -18.56 7.19 16.86
N PHE A 552 -17.56 6.63 16.20
CA PHE A 552 -16.72 7.30 15.23
C PHE A 552 -16.93 6.67 13.86
N THR A 553 -17.03 7.51 12.83
CA THR A 553 -17.14 7.06 11.44
C THR A 553 -16.00 7.61 10.62
N LEU A 554 -15.38 6.76 9.80
CA LEU A 554 -14.40 7.13 8.77
C LEU A 554 -14.93 6.62 7.44
N GLY A 555 -15.04 7.49 6.44
CA GLY A 555 -15.54 7.09 5.12
C GLY A 555 -15.08 8.01 4.01
N GLN A 556 -15.48 7.70 2.79
CA GLN A 556 -15.27 8.55 1.62
C GLN A 556 -16.46 8.46 0.67
N ALA A 557 -16.90 9.60 0.14
CA ALA A 557 -17.99 9.66 -0.84
C ALA A 557 -17.53 10.28 -2.16
N GLU A 558 -18.35 10.15 -3.20
CA GLU A 558 -18.06 10.67 -4.55
C GLU A 558 -17.82 12.17 -4.59
N ASP A 559 -18.54 12.91 -3.74
CA ASP A 559 -18.43 14.35 -3.59
C ASP A 559 -18.81 14.78 -2.16
N ARG A 560 -18.78 16.10 -1.95
CA ARG A 560 -19.07 16.73 -0.66
C ARG A 560 -20.51 16.52 -0.18
N GLN A 561 -21.48 16.56 -1.08
CA GLN A 561 -22.89 16.41 -0.70
C GLN A 561 -23.20 14.96 -0.33
N ALA A 562 -22.66 14.01 -1.09
CA ALA A 562 -22.72 12.59 -0.76
C ALA A 562 -22.05 12.30 0.60
N ALA A 563 -20.91 12.93 0.90
CA ALA A 563 -20.26 12.79 2.21
C ALA A 563 -21.14 13.32 3.35
N ARG A 564 -21.80 14.48 3.18
CA ARG A 564 -22.77 15.02 4.15
C ARG A 564 -23.95 14.08 4.37
N ASN A 565 -24.47 13.47 3.30
CA ASN A 565 -25.58 12.53 3.38
C ASN A 565 -25.18 11.28 4.18
N LEU A 566 -23.97 10.75 3.96
CA LEU A 566 -23.43 9.64 4.75
C LEU A 566 -23.28 10.05 6.22
N VAL A 567 -22.64 11.18 6.53
CA VAL A 567 -22.50 11.67 7.91
C VAL A 567 -23.86 11.79 8.61
N ALA A 568 -24.84 12.44 7.97
CA ALA A 568 -26.17 12.61 8.54
C ALA A 568 -26.87 11.27 8.78
N ARG A 569 -26.75 10.31 7.85
CA ARG A 569 -27.33 8.97 7.96
C ARG A 569 -26.70 8.18 9.11
N TYR A 570 -25.36 8.12 9.20
CA TYR A 570 -24.67 7.31 10.20
C TYR A 570 -24.70 7.90 11.62
N ARG A 571 -25.06 9.18 11.79
CA ARG A 571 -25.34 9.77 13.10
C ARG A 571 -26.58 9.21 13.80
N VAL A 572 -27.58 8.79 13.02
CA VAL A 572 -28.89 8.37 13.55
C VAL A 572 -29.09 6.86 13.53
N LEU A 573 -28.28 6.12 12.76
CA LEU A 573 -28.33 4.66 12.72
C LEU A 573 -27.75 4.08 14.01
N ASP A 574 -28.40 3.04 14.52
CA ASP A 574 -27.89 2.26 15.65
C ASP A 574 -26.75 1.34 15.18
N PRO A 575 -25.52 1.50 15.71
CA PRO A 575 -24.41 0.63 15.38
C PRO A 575 -24.66 -0.85 15.69
N SER A 576 -25.48 -1.16 16.70
CA SER A 576 -25.77 -2.55 17.07
C SER A 576 -26.63 -3.25 16.02
N ALA A 577 -27.63 -2.54 15.48
CA ALA A 577 -28.44 -2.99 14.36
C ALA A 577 -27.60 -3.16 13.08
N LEU A 578 -26.67 -2.23 12.82
CA LEU A 578 -25.77 -2.33 11.66
C LEU A 578 -24.83 -3.53 11.75
N LEU A 579 -24.23 -3.80 12.92
CA LEU A 579 -23.42 -5.00 13.13
C LEU A 579 -24.25 -6.27 12.93
N SER A 580 -25.48 -6.28 13.42
CA SER A 580 -26.40 -7.42 13.27
C SER A 580 -26.71 -7.68 11.78
N GLN A 581 -26.90 -6.63 10.98
CA GLN A 581 -27.07 -6.74 9.53
C GLN A 581 -25.81 -7.31 8.86
N VAL A 582 -24.62 -6.79 9.18
CA VAL A 582 -23.34 -7.25 8.62
C VAL A 582 -23.10 -8.72 8.94
N THR A 583 -23.29 -9.12 10.20
CA THR A 583 -23.09 -10.51 10.63
C THR A 583 -24.12 -11.46 10.01
N ALA A 584 -25.38 -11.05 9.89
CA ALA A 584 -26.41 -11.83 9.20
C ALA A 584 -26.08 -12.03 7.71
N ASN A 585 -25.59 -10.99 7.03
CA ASN A 585 -25.19 -11.09 5.63
C ASN A 585 -23.97 -12.01 5.43
N TRP A 586 -22.98 -11.95 6.33
CA TRP A 586 -21.88 -12.91 6.32
C TRP A 586 -22.37 -14.34 6.57
N ASP A 587 -23.26 -14.55 7.54
CA ASP A 587 -23.81 -15.87 7.82
C ASP A 587 -24.54 -16.46 6.62
N GLN A 588 -25.34 -15.66 5.89
CA GLN A 588 -26.01 -16.09 4.66
C GLN A 588 -25.05 -16.58 3.57
N ILE A 589 -23.81 -16.10 3.56
CA ILE A 589 -22.78 -16.51 2.59
C ILE A 589 -22.04 -17.74 3.12
N LEU A 590 -21.53 -17.65 4.34
CA LEU A 590 -20.58 -18.59 4.91
C LEU A 590 -21.24 -19.91 5.33
N THR A 591 -22.55 -19.91 5.61
CA THR A 591 -23.28 -21.12 6.01
C THR A 591 -23.92 -21.90 4.85
N LYS A 592 -23.77 -21.43 3.60
CA LYS A 592 -24.32 -22.13 2.42
C LYS A 592 -23.78 -23.53 2.22
N VAL A 593 -22.52 -23.74 2.57
CA VAL A 593 -21.88 -25.05 2.60
C VAL A 593 -21.29 -25.22 3.98
N GLN A 594 -21.64 -26.31 4.65
CA GLN A 594 -21.10 -26.69 5.94
C GLN A 594 -20.72 -28.17 5.87
N VAL A 595 -19.59 -28.51 6.47
CA VAL A 595 -19.07 -29.86 6.57
C VAL A 595 -18.95 -30.25 8.04
N GLU A 596 -19.15 -31.53 8.31
CA GLU A 596 -18.87 -32.16 9.58
C GLU A 596 -17.94 -33.34 9.31
N THR A 597 -16.76 -33.33 9.91
CA THR A 597 -15.75 -34.38 9.72
C THR A 597 -15.24 -34.85 11.07
N PRO A 598 -14.58 -36.02 11.14
CA PRO A 598 -13.89 -36.43 12.36
C PRO A 598 -12.76 -35.48 12.80
N ASN A 599 -12.37 -34.51 11.98
CA ASN A 599 -11.34 -33.53 12.28
C ASN A 599 -11.94 -32.12 12.44
N ARG A 600 -12.15 -31.71 13.70
CA ARG A 600 -12.74 -30.40 14.03
C ARG A 600 -11.96 -29.21 13.44
N ALA A 601 -10.64 -29.31 13.27
CA ALA A 601 -9.86 -28.22 12.67
C ALA A 601 -10.20 -28.04 11.18
N THR A 602 -10.48 -29.14 10.46
CA THR A 602 -10.96 -29.11 9.08
C THR A 602 -12.31 -28.42 8.98
N ASP A 603 -13.24 -28.76 9.89
CA ASP A 603 -14.58 -28.15 9.93
C ASP A 603 -14.49 -26.65 10.17
N LEU A 604 -13.67 -26.20 11.13
CA LEU A 604 -13.48 -24.78 11.43
C LEU A 604 -13.04 -23.99 10.19
N MET A 605 -12.08 -24.51 9.41
CA MET A 605 -11.57 -23.82 8.23
C MET A 605 -12.58 -23.78 7.09
N LEU A 606 -13.24 -24.92 6.80
CA LEU A 606 -14.18 -25.05 5.68
C LEU A 606 -15.52 -24.36 5.94
N ASN A 607 -15.96 -24.27 7.22
CA ASN A 607 -17.27 -23.72 7.59
C ASN A 607 -17.31 -22.20 7.74
N GLY A 608 -16.28 -21.49 7.27
CA GLY A 608 -16.31 -20.02 7.25
C GLY A 608 -15.01 -19.39 6.80
N TRP A 609 -13.90 -19.67 7.47
CA TRP A 609 -12.65 -18.90 7.32
C TRP A 609 -12.06 -18.90 5.91
N LEU A 610 -12.05 -20.05 5.22
CA LEU A 610 -11.53 -20.11 3.85
C LEU A 610 -12.38 -19.30 2.86
N LEU A 611 -13.70 -19.41 2.97
CA LEU A 611 -14.62 -18.66 2.10
C LEU A 611 -14.64 -17.16 2.43
N TYR A 612 -14.55 -16.82 3.72
CA TYR A 612 -14.40 -15.44 4.20
C TYR A 612 -13.12 -14.82 3.64
N GLN A 613 -11.99 -15.54 3.71
CA GLN A 613 -10.71 -15.08 3.16
C GLN A 613 -10.79 -14.84 1.65
N VAL A 614 -11.40 -15.74 0.88
CA VAL A 614 -11.59 -15.56 -0.56
C VAL A 614 -12.42 -14.31 -0.84
N LEU A 615 -13.58 -14.15 -0.20
CA LEU A 615 -14.47 -13.05 -0.53
C LEU A 615 -13.94 -11.69 -0.01
N ALA A 616 -13.66 -11.60 1.29
CA ALA A 616 -13.23 -10.36 1.92
C ALA A 616 -11.84 -9.94 1.43
N CYS A 617 -10.84 -10.82 1.51
CA CYS A 617 -9.45 -10.45 1.26
C CYS A 617 -9.11 -10.42 -0.23
N ARG A 618 -9.51 -11.45 -0.99
CA ARG A 618 -9.08 -11.64 -2.39
C ARG A 618 -9.98 -10.94 -3.39
N MET A 619 -11.31 -11.08 -3.24
CA MET A 619 -12.27 -10.55 -4.21
C MET A 619 -12.62 -9.09 -3.97
N TRP A 620 -12.93 -8.70 -2.73
CA TRP A 620 -13.34 -7.32 -2.40
C TRP A 620 -12.16 -6.41 -2.05
N ALA A 621 -11.32 -6.80 -1.09
CA ALA A 621 -10.25 -5.95 -0.60
C ALA A 621 -9.04 -5.90 -1.54
N ARG A 622 -8.67 -7.06 -2.15
CA ARG A 622 -7.45 -7.26 -2.94
C ARG A 622 -6.20 -6.78 -2.17
N THR A 623 -6.17 -7.13 -0.88
CA THR A 623 -5.10 -6.78 0.04
C THR A 623 -4.87 -7.84 1.12
N ALA A 624 -3.68 -7.82 1.69
CA ALA A 624 -3.18 -8.61 2.81
C ALA A 624 -2.08 -7.84 3.54
N PHE A 625 -1.61 -8.36 4.69
CA PHE A 625 -0.55 -7.70 5.46
C PHE A 625 0.69 -7.40 4.63
N TYR A 626 1.15 -8.37 3.84
CA TYR A 626 2.37 -8.24 3.02
C TYR A 626 2.15 -7.62 1.64
N GLN A 627 0.90 -7.33 1.26
CA GLN A 627 0.58 -6.81 -0.06
C GLN A 627 -0.75 -6.03 -0.07
N ALA A 628 -0.70 -4.73 -0.36
CA ALA A 628 -1.87 -3.94 -0.71
C ALA A 628 -1.87 -3.65 -2.22
N SER A 629 -2.54 -4.50 -3.01
CA SER A 629 -2.53 -4.38 -4.48
C SER A 629 -3.71 -3.61 -5.04
N GLY A 630 -4.94 -3.89 -4.58
CA GLY A 630 -6.14 -3.25 -5.13
C GLY A 630 -6.45 -3.60 -6.60
N ALA A 631 -5.50 -4.17 -7.35
CA ALA A 631 -5.63 -4.64 -8.72
C ALA A 631 -6.32 -6.00 -8.79
N TYR A 632 -7.01 -6.23 -9.89
CA TYR A 632 -7.43 -7.57 -10.30
C TYR A 632 -6.30 -8.20 -11.10
N GLY A 633 -5.81 -9.36 -10.67
CA GLY A 633 -5.04 -10.28 -11.50
C GLY A 633 -5.99 -11.16 -12.31
N PHE A 634 -5.69 -11.37 -13.58
CA PHE A 634 -6.57 -12.10 -14.48
C PHE A 634 -6.68 -13.57 -14.05
N ARG A 635 -5.55 -14.26 -14.01
CA ARG A 635 -5.42 -15.64 -13.52
C ARG A 635 -5.85 -15.78 -12.06
N ASP A 636 -5.38 -14.89 -11.21
CA ASP A 636 -5.54 -14.99 -9.76
C ASP A 636 -7.01 -14.94 -9.34
N GLN A 637 -7.76 -13.93 -9.82
CA GLN A 637 -9.15 -13.76 -9.39
C GLN A 637 -10.14 -14.66 -10.12
N LEU A 638 -9.77 -15.22 -11.28
CA LEU A 638 -10.52 -16.33 -11.87
C LEU A 638 -10.42 -17.60 -11.01
N GLN A 639 -9.26 -17.87 -10.42
CA GLN A 639 -9.11 -18.97 -9.45
C GLN A 639 -9.89 -18.69 -8.15
N ASP A 640 -9.79 -17.47 -7.62
CA ASP A 640 -10.51 -17.08 -6.41
C ASP A 640 -12.04 -17.14 -6.61
N CYS A 641 -12.56 -16.73 -7.77
CA CYS A 641 -13.99 -16.68 -8.00
C CYS A 641 -14.65 -18.06 -8.11
N MET A 642 -13.92 -19.09 -8.55
CA MET A 642 -14.44 -20.47 -8.63
C MET A 642 -14.88 -21.01 -7.26
N ALA A 643 -14.21 -20.61 -6.17
CA ALA A 643 -14.61 -20.96 -4.82
C ALA A 643 -15.98 -20.37 -4.42
N LEU A 644 -16.47 -19.35 -5.16
CA LEU A 644 -17.76 -18.70 -4.93
C LEU A 644 -18.90 -19.31 -5.75
N ASN A 645 -18.65 -20.27 -6.65
CA ASN A 645 -19.67 -20.81 -7.56
C ASN A 645 -20.94 -21.32 -6.84
N ILE A 646 -20.82 -21.82 -5.61
CA ILE A 646 -21.97 -22.25 -4.80
C ILE A 646 -22.46 -21.10 -3.89
N ALA A 647 -21.55 -20.44 -3.19
CA ALA A 647 -21.91 -19.49 -2.15
C ALA A 647 -22.42 -18.15 -2.70
N ARG A 648 -21.79 -17.65 -3.77
CA ARG A 648 -22.11 -16.39 -4.45
C ARG A 648 -21.93 -16.54 -5.97
N PRO A 649 -22.73 -17.38 -6.64
CA PRO A 649 -22.69 -17.54 -8.09
C PRO A 649 -22.89 -16.21 -8.82
N ASP A 650 -23.67 -15.28 -8.23
CA ASP A 650 -23.85 -13.93 -8.74
C ASP A 650 -22.53 -13.15 -8.86
N LEU A 651 -21.63 -13.28 -7.86
CA LEU A 651 -20.32 -12.63 -7.90
C LEU A 651 -19.36 -13.34 -8.86
N ALA A 652 -19.40 -14.67 -8.92
CA ALA A 652 -18.61 -15.44 -9.87
C ALA A 652 -18.99 -15.05 -11.31
N ARG A 653 -20.29 -15.04 -11.63
CA ARG A 653 -20.84 -14.60 -12.91
C ARG A 653 -20.37 -13.20 -13.31
N ALA A 654 -20.54 -12.23 -12.40
CA ALA A 654 -20.11 -10.86 -12.64
C ALA A 654 -18.60 -10.75 -12.86
N HIS A 655 -17.81 -11.59 -12.19
CA HIS A 655 -16.36 -11.59 -12.34
C HIS A 655 -15.90 -12.21 -13.67
N LEU A 656 -16.54 -13.29 -14.14
CA LEU A 656 -16.25 -13.86 -15.45
C LEU A 656 -16.43 -12.83 -16.57
N LEU A 657 -17.52 -12.07 -16.53
CA LEU A 657 -17.79 -10.98 -17.49
C LEU A 657 -16.78 -9.83 -17.34
N ARG A 658 -16.35 -9.53 -16.11
CA ARG A 658 -15.30 -8.53 -15.86
C ARG A 658 -13.97 -8.94 -16.48
N CYS A 659 -13.57 -10.20 -16.36
CA CYS A 659 -12.33 -10.70 -16.98
C CYS A 659 -12.46 -10.76 -18.51
N ALA A 660 -13.61 -11.20 -19.06
CA ALA A 660 -13.86 -11.14 -20.49
C ALA A 660 -13.71 -9.70 -21.06
N ALA A 661 -14.17 -8.69 -20.32
CA ALA A 661 -14.00 -7.28 -20.69
C ALA A 661 -12.53 -6.78 -20.69
N ARG A 662 -11.58 -7.64 -20.28
CA ARG A 662 -10.14 -7.38 -20.27
C ARG A 662 -9.37 -8.20 -21.31
N GLN A 663 -10.09 -8.84 -22.24
CA GLN A 663 -9.51 -9.53 -23.40
C GLN A 663 -9.34 -8.56 -24.58
N PHE A 664 -8.16 -8.60 -25.20
CA PHE A 664 -7.88 -7.87 -26.44
C PHE A 664 -8.47 -8.59 -27.65
N ILE A 665 -8.65 -7.88 -28.77
CA ILE A 665 -9.20 -8.46 -30.00
C ILE A 665 -8.38 -9.66 -30.52
N GLU A 666 -7.09 -9.72 -30.23
CA GLU A 666 -6.21 -10.85 -30.59
C GLU A 666 -6.43 -12.11 -29.74
N GLY A 667 -7.13 -12.01 -28.61
CA GLY A 667 -7.50 -13.12 -27.74
C GLY A 667 -6.65 -13.24 -26.46
N ASP A 668 -5.52 -12.53 -26.36
CA ASP A 668 -4.77 -12.37 -25.11
C ASP A 668 -5.38 -11.28 -24.22
N VAL A 669 -4.85 -11.11 -23.01
CA VAL A 669 -5.51 -10.38 -21.92
C VAL A 669 -4.54 -9.47 -21.18
N GLN A 670 -5.05 -8.52 -20.39
CA GLN A 670 -4.24 -7.89 -19.36
C GLN A 670 -3.96 -8.92 -18.25
N HIS A 671 -2.69 -9.09 -17.86
CA HIS A 671 -2.28 -9.95 -16.75
C HIS A 671 -2.83 -9.45 -15.41
N TRP A 672 -2.87 -8.13 -15.22
CA TRP A 672 -3.60 -7.48 -14.13
C TRP A 672 -4.00 -6.05 -14.48
N TRP A 673 -4.98 -5.47 -13.77
CA TRP A 673 -5.41 -4.06 -13.93
C TRP A 673 -5.97 -3.45 -12.64
N HIS A 674 -5.82 -2.13 -12.49
CA HIS A 674 -6.43 -1.35 -11.40
C HIS A 674 -7.82 -0.85 -11.77
N PRO A 675 -8.84 -1.00 -10.90
CA PRO A 675 -10.09 -0.27 -11.01
C PRO A 675 -9.99 1.14 -10.41
N PRO A 676 -10.86 2.09 -10.84
CA PRO A 676 -11.82 1.97 -11.96
C PRO A 676 -11.23 2.14 -13.37
N GLY A 677 -10.07 2.77 -13.53
CA GLY A 677 -9.52 3.23 -14.81
C GLY A 677 -9.05 2.14 -15.78
N GLY A 678 -8.74 0.94 -15.28
CA GLY A 678 -8.33 -0.20 -16.11
C GLY A 678 -6.87 -0.17 -16.56
N SER A 679 -6.06 0.78 -16.07
CA SER A 679 -4.61 0.76 -16.26
C SER A 679 -4.03 -0.53 -15.71
N GLY A 680 -3.20 -1.20 -16.49
CA GLY A 680 -2.72 -2.53 -16.15
C GLY A 680 -1.60 -2.99 -17.07
N VAL A 681 -1.15 -4.22 -16.85
CA VAL A 681 -0.04 -4.81 -17.60
C VAL A 681 -0.54 -5.86 -18.57
N ARG A 682 -0.10 -5.80 -19.83
CA ARG A 682 -0.20 -6.88 -20.82
C ARG A 682 1.15 -7.60 -20.90
N THR A 683 1.17 -8.92 -20.92
CA THR A 683 2.41 -9.74 -20.87
C THR A 683 2.41 -10.83 -21.94
N HIS A 684 3.53 -11.55 -22.07
CA HIS A 684 3.62 -12.81 -22.82
C HIS A 684 3.34 -14.05 -21.96
N ILE A 685 2.76 -13.90 -20.75
CA ILE A 685 2.41 -15.03 -19.89
C ILE A 685 1.27 -15.80 -20.55
N SER A 686 1.47 -17.10 -20.72
CA SER A 686 0.68 -17.91 -21.64
C SER A 686 -0.60 -18.47 -21.00
N ASP A 687 -0.57 -18.74 -19.70
CA ASP A 687 -1.66 -19.44 -19.02
C ASP A 687 -2.85 -18.54 -18.66
N ASP A 688 -2.64 -17.23 -18.53
CA ASP A 688 -3.70 -16.23 -18.31
C ASP A 688 -4.89 -16.45 -19.24
N ARG A 689 -4.61 -16.73 -20.52
CA ARG A 689 -5.60 -16.93 -21.58
C ARG A 689 -6.53 -18.11 -21.30
N ILE A 690 -6.02 -19.17 -20.69
CA ILE A 690 -6.71 -20.44 -20.50
C ILE A 690 -7.60 -20.42 -19.24
N TRP A 691 -7.30 -19.55 -18.28
CA TRP A 691 -8.08 -19.46 -17.03
C TRP A 691 -9.53 -19.05 -17.25
N LEU A 692 -9.82 -18.17 -18.21
CA LEU A 692 -11.20 -17.74 -18.49
C LEU A 692 -12.09 -18.91 -18.96
N PRO A 693 -11.76 -19.64 -20.05
CA PRO A 693 -12.57 -20.77 -20.48
C PRO A 693 -12.67 -21.87 -19.41
N TYR A 694 -11.60 -22.13 -18.65
CA TYR A 694 -11.64 -23.10 -17.55
C TYR A 694 -12.63 -22.69 -16.46
N ALA A 695 -12.55 -21.45 -15.96
CA ALA A 695 -13.44 -20.95 -14.93
C ALA A 695 -14.91 -20.86 -15.39
N VAL A 696 -15.15 -20.51 -16.67
CA VAL A 696 -16.49 -20.51 -17.26
C VAL A 696 -17.07 -21.93 -17.30
N ALA A 697 -16.30 -22.93 -17.71
CA ALA A 697 -16.76 -24.32 -17.74
C ALA A 697 -17.10 -24.83 -16.34
N GLU A 698 -16.24 -24.57 -15.35
CA GLU A 698 -16.50 -24.92 -13.95
C GLU A 698 -17.73 -24.19 -13.40
N TYR A 699 -17.90 -22.89 -13.68
CA TYR A 699 -19.08 -22.12 -13.27
C TYR A 699 -20.37 -22.71 -13.84
N VAL A 700 -20.42 -22.97 -15.15
CA VAL A 700 -21.61 -23.54 -15.82
C VAL A 700 -21.90 -24.94 -15.29
N SER A 701 -20.87 -25.76 -15.08
CA SER A 701 -21.00 -27.12 -14.53
C SER A 701 -21.61 -27.12 -13.12
N VAL A 702 -21.18 -26.19 -12.27
CA VAL A 702 -21.66 -26.09 -10.87
C VAL A 702 -23.04 -25.43 -10.78
N THR A 703 -23.31 -24.39 -11.56
CA THR A 703 -24.51 -23.54 -11.40
C THR A 703 -25.65 -23.89 -12.36
N GLY A 704 -25.34 -24.50 -13.51
CA GLY A 704 -26.30 -24.71 -14.60
C GLY A 704 -26.71 -23.43 -15.35
N ASP A 705 -26.08 -22.27 -15.08
CA ASP A 705 -26.37 -20.99 -15.75
C ASP A 705 -25.78 -20.95 -17.16
N LEU A 706 -26.36 -21.72 -18.08
CA LEU A 706 -26.01 -21.70 -19.51
C LEU A 706 -26.20 -20.32 -20.17
N PRO A 707 -27.22 -19.50 -19.85
CA PRO A 707 -27.40 -18.18 -20.44
C PRO A 707 -26.21 -17.22 -20.27
N VAL A 708 -25.33 -17.43 -19.27
CA VAL A 708 -24.09 -16.62 -19.13
C VAL A 708 -23.22 -16.65 -20.39
N LEU A 709 -23.24 -17.76 -21.14
CA LEU A 709 -22.44 -17.95 -22.34
C LEU A 709 -22.85 -17.00 -23.47
N ASP A 710 -24.09 -16.48 -23.43
CA ASP A 710 -24.67 -15.60 -24.43
C ASP A 710 -24.56 -14.11 -24.05
N GLU A 711 -23.99 -13.80 -22.88
CA GLU A 711 -23.75 -12.41 -22.45
C GLU A 711 -22.70 -11.73 -23.33
N THR A 712 -23.04 -10.57 -23.88
CA THR A 712 -22.18 -9.83 -24.81
C THR A 712 -21.26 -8.86 -24.06
N VAL A 713 -19.96 -8.94 -24.34
CA VAL A 713 -18.91 -8.11 -23.74
C VAL A 713 -18.00 -7.52 -24.82
N GLN A 714 -17.57 -6.27 -24.63
CA GLN A 714 -16.62 -5.58 -25.51
C GLN A 714 -15.19 -6.12 -25.34
N PHE A 715 -14.43 -6.16 -26.43
CA PHE A 715 -12.98 -6.40 -26.40
C PHE A 715 -12.21 -5.10 -26.13
N LEU A 716 -10.91 -5.24 -25.87
CA LEU A 716 -9.95 -4.15 -25.79
C LEU A 716 -9.12 -4.02 -27.07
N GLU A 717 -8.63 -2.81 -27.31
CA GLU A 717 -7.61 -2.49 -28.31
C GLU A 717 -6.44 -1.77 -27.64
N GLY A 718 -5.21 -2.10 -28.07
CA GLY A 718 -3.99 -1.55 -27.49
C GLY A 718 -2.75 -2.09 -28.17
N ALA A 719 -1.59 -1.48 -27.90
CA ALA A 719 -0.34 -1.95 -28.45
C ALA A 719 -0.06 -3.40 -28.03
N ALA A 720 0.39 -4.22 -28.97
CA ALA A 720 0.92 -5.54 -28.67
C ALA A 720 2.25 -5.42 -27.91
N VAL A 721 2.52 -6.38 -27.02
CA VAL A 721 3.83 -6.47 -26.36
C VAL A 721 4.86 -6.89 -27.40
N LYS A 722 5.93 -6.12 -27.54
CA LYS A 722 7.00 -6.45 -28.49
C LYS A 722 7.75 -7.71 -28.04
N ALA A 723 8.33 -8.46 -28.97
CA ALA A 723 9.04 -9.70 -28.67
C ALA A 723 10.29 -9.48 -27.78
N ASP A 724 10.88 -8.29 -27.80
CA ASP A 724 12.04 -7.91 -26.98
C ASP A 724 11.64 -7.28 -25.63
N GLN A 725 10.35 -7.16 -25.35
CA GLN A 725 9.81 -6.58 -24.12
C GLN A 725 9.07 -7.65 -23.30
N PRO A 726 9.29 -7.71 -21.97
CA PRO A 726 8.57 -8.68 -21.13
C PRO A 726 7.09 -8.32 -20.98
N ASP A 727 6.78 -7.02 -20.96
CA ASP A 727 5.46 -6.50 -20.65
C ASP A 727 5.22 -5.09 -21.21
N ALA A 728 3.96 -4.63 -21.13
CA ALA A 728 3.56 -3.26 -21.42
C ALA A 728 2.49 -2.77 -20.43
N TYR A 729 2.77 -1.68 -19.71
CA TYR A 729 1.81 -1.02 -18.81
C TYR A 729 1.11 0.16 -19.50
N PHE A 730 -0.22 0.11 -19.60
CA PHE A 730 -1.03 1.20 -20.15
C PHE A 730 -2.52 1.05 -19.80
N ALA A 731 -3.29 2.12 -20.03
CA ALA A 731 -4.75 2.06 -20.06
C ALA A 731 -5.23 1.71 -21.49
N PRO A 732 -5.81 0.52 -21.73
CA PRO A 732 -6.27 0.13 -23.06
C PRO A 732 -7.54 0.89 -23.48
N ALA A 733 -7.76 0.98 -24.79
CA ALA A 733 -9.00 1.52 -25.35
C ALA A 733 -10.07 0.41 -25.47
N LEU A 734 -11.34 0.79 -25.41
CA LEU A 734 -12.44 -0.12 -25.73
C LEU A 734 -12.53 -0.30 -27.25
N SER A 735 -12.63 -1.56 -27.69
CA SER A 735 -12.88 -1.89 -29.09
C SER A 735 -14.34 -1.65 -29.48
N ALA A 736 -14.58 -1.36 -30.75
CA ALA A 736 -15.92 -1.43 -31.33
C ALA A 736 -16.42 -2.89 -31.48
N GLN A 737 -15.52 -3.88 -31.44
CA GLN A 737 -15.89 -5.28 -31.49
C GLN A 737 -16.48 -5.76 -30.17
N THR A 738 -17.53 -6.57 -30.27
CA THR A 738 -18.16 -7.27 -29.15
C THR A 738 -18.22 -8.76 -29.46
N GLY A 739 -18.34 -9.57 -28.42
CA GLY A 739 -18.57 -11.00 -28.53
C GLY A 739 -19.30 -11.52 -27.30
N THR A 740 -20.01 -12.61 -27.46
CA THR A 740 -20.58 -13.38 -26.34
C THR A 740 -19.46 -13.94 -25.47
N LEU A 741 -19.72 -14.22 -24.18
CA LEU A 741 -18.74 -14.83 -23.30
C LEU A 741 -18.18 -16.16 -23.87
N PHE A 742 -19.01 -16.92 -24.58
CA PHE A 742 -18.57 -18.10 -25.32
C PHE A 742 -17.53 -17.76 -26.40
N GLU A 743 -17.75 -16.71 -27.19
CA GLU A 743 -16.80 -16.27 -28.23
C GLU A 743 -15.48 -15.73 -27.64
N HIS A 744 -15.53 -15.06 -26.48
CA HIS A 744 -14.33 -14.68 -25.72
C HIS A 744 -13.52 -15.93 -25.33
N CYS A 745 -14.19 -16.97 -24.82
CA CYS A 745 -13.57 -18.26 -24.49
C CYS A 745 -12.99 -18.96 -25.74
N VAL A 746 -13.72 -18.97 -26.86
CA VAL A 746 -13.24 -19.54 -28.13
C VAL A 746 -11.95 -18.86 -28.58
N ARG A 747 -11.89 -17.52 -28.56
CA ARG A 747 -10.68 -16.76 -28.92
C ARG A 747 -9.52 -17.06 -27.98
N ALA A 748 -9.78 -17.15 -26.68
CA ALA A 748 -8.77 -17.44 -25.67
C ALA A 748 -8.16 -18.84 -25.84
N ILE A 749 -9.00 -19.84 -26.18
CA ILE A 749 -8.56 -21.19 -26.48
C ILE A 749 -7.74 -21.20 -27.77
N ASP A 750 -8.30 -20.65 -28.86
CA ASP A 750 -7.69 -20.73 -30.19
C ASP A 750 -6.31 -20.03 -30.24
N CYS A 751 -6.13 -18.92 -29.52
CA CYS A 751 -4.84 -18.24 -29.43
C CYS A 751 -3.82 -18.97 -28.52
N SER A 752 -4.23 -20.04 -27.84
CA SER A 752 -3.40 -20.84 -26.93
C SER A 752 -2.97 -22.20 -27.52
N LEU A 753 -3.32 -22.51 -28.77
CA LEU A 753 -3.04 -23.81 -29.41
C LEU A 753 -1.63 -23.94 -30.04
N ALA A 754 -0.77 -22.93 -29.88
CA ALA A 754 0.59 -22.97 -30.43
C ALA A 754 1.50 -23.87 -29.58
N ASN A 755 2.19 -24.80 -30.24
CA ASN A 755 3.10 -25.75 -29.60
C ASN A 755 4.55 -25.54 -30.06
N GLY A 756 5.49 -25.91 -29.21
CA GLY A 756 6.91 -25.98 -29.55
C GLY A 756 7.30 -27.29 -30.22
N ILE A 757 8.60 -27.57 -30.23
CA ILE A 757 9.20 -28.68 -31.00
C ILE A 757 8.82 -30.06 -30.46
N HIS A 758 8.45 -30.17 -29.18
CA HIS A 758 8.03 -31.42 -28.57
C HIS A 758 6.50 -31.60 -28.61
N GLY A 759 5.78 -30.70 -29.29
CA GLY A 759 4.32 -30.72 -29.33
C GLY A 759 3.66 -30.29 -28.01
N LEU A 760 4.40 -29.60 -27.15
CA LEU A 760 3.93 -29.06 -25.87
C LEU A 760 3.63 -27.55 -26.01
N PRO A 761 2.74 -26.96 -25.19
CA PRO A 761 2.40 -25.55 -25.32
C PRO A 761 3.58 -24.64 -25.02
N LEU A 762 3.73 -23.57 -25.80
CA LEU A 762 4.77 -22.57 -25.59
C LEU A 762 4.53 -21.82 -24.26
N MET A 763 5.58 -21.72 -23.45
CA MET A 763 5.53 -21.09 -22.13
C MET A 763 5.54 -19.55 -22.23
N GLY A 764 6.17 -18.99 -23.26
CA GLY A 764 6.30 -17.53 -23.41
C GLY A 764 7.02 -16.87 -22.23
N GLY A 765 6.50 -15.73 -21.77
CA GLY A 765 7.06 -14.97 -20.64
C GLY A 765 6.87 -15.63 -19.27
N GLY A 766 6.11 -16.73 -19.20
CA GLY A 766 5.78 -17.45 -17.98
C GLY A 766 4.51 -18.30 -18.13
N ASP A 767 4.33 -19.22 -17.20
CA ASP A 767 3.04 -19.88 -16.95
C ASP A 767 2.60 -19.55 -15.51
N TRP A 768 1.81 -20.38 -14.83
CA TRP A 768 1.34 -20.09 -13.46
C TRP A 768 2.47 -19.76 -12.46
N ASN A 769 3.70 -20.26 -12.69
CA ASN A 769 4.85 -19.85 -11.89
C ASN A 769 5.54 -18.63 -12.52
N ASP A 770 5.18 -17.43 -12.04
CA ASP A 770 5.75 -16.14 -12.49
C ASP A 770 7.29 -16.07 -12.31
N GLY A 771 7.86 -16.86 -11.39
CA GLY A 771 9.30 -16.93 -11.15
C GLY A 771 10.10 -17.66 -12.25
N MET A 772 9.43 -18.41 -13.13
CA MET A 772 10.04 -19.15 -14.25
C MET A 772 10.08 -18.34 -15.55
N ASN A 773 10.19 -17.02 -15.46
CA ASN A 773 10.11 -16.07 -16.58
C ASN A 773 11.26 -16.14 -17.62
N ARG A 774 12.27 -16.99 -17.40
CA ARG A 774 13.39 -17.20 -18.32
C ARG A 774 13.31 -18.49 -19.14
N VAL A 775 12.30 -19.32 -18.89
CA VAL A 775 12.21 -20.64 -19.54
C VAL A 775 11.87 -20.52 -21.03
N GLY A 776 10.92 -19.65 -21.37
CA GLY A 776 10.45 -19.43 -22.74
C GLY A 776 10.61 -18.00 -23.25
N TYR A 777 11.55 -17.22 -22.70
CA TYR A 777 11.70 -15.79 -23.00
C TYR A 777 11.99 -15.51 -24.49
N GLN A 778 12.61 -16.46 -25.20
CA GLN A 778 12.83 -16.36 -26.66
C GLN A 778 11.68 -16.93 -27.50
N GLY A 779 10.57 -17.30 -26.85
CA GLY A 779 9.36 -17.80 -27.49
C GLY A 779 9.43 -19.25 -27.98
N LYS A 780 10.39 -20.05 -27.47
CA LYS A 780 10.58 -21.45 -27.86
C LYS A 780 10.41 -22.44 -26.71
N GLY A 781 10.61 -22.00 -25.48
CA GLY A 781 10.42 -22.84 -24.30
C GLY A 781 8.99 -23.34 -24.17
N GLU A 782 8.82 -24.55 -23.64
CA GLU A 782 7.54 -25.27 -23.56
C GLU A 782 7.21 -25.63 -22.11
N SER A 783 5.93 -25.61 -21.74
CA SER A 783 5.46 -25.94 -20.38
C SER A 783 4.65 -27.25 -20.34
N VAL A 784 5.09 -28.18 -19.48
CA VAL A 784 4.36 -29.44 -19.24
C VAL A 784 3.11 -29.21 -18.41
N TRP A 785 3.19 -28.34 -17.40
CA TRP A 785 2.03 -27.99 -16.58
C TRP A 785 0.92 -27.37 -17.44
N LEU A 786 1.30 -26.41 -18.31
CA LEU A 786 0.37 -25.77 -19.24
C LEU A 786 -0.27 -26.79 -20.19
N GLY A 787 0.47 -27.81 -20.61
CA GLY A 787 -0.08 -28.92 -21.38
C GLY A 787 -1.20 -29.68 -20.67
N TRP A 788 -1.02 -30.02 -19.39
CA TRP A 788 -2.10 -30.67 -18.61
C TRP A 788 -3.29 -29.73 -18.41
N PHE A 789 -3.03 -28.45 -18.12
CA PHE A 789 -4.07 -27.46 -17.90
C PHE A 789 -4.89 -27.18 -19.18
N LEU A 790 -4.22 -27.02 -20.32
CA LEU A 790 -4.86 -26.85 -21.62
C LEU A 790 -5.68 -28.10 -21.98
N TYR A 791 -5.17 -29.31 -21.77
CA TYR A 791 -5.92 -30.54 -22.02
C TYR A 791 -7.22 -30.58 -21.20
N ALA A 792 -7.16 -30.26 -19.90
CA ALA A 792 -8.33 -30.24 -19.03
C ALA A 792 -9.38 -29.23 -19.54
N THR A 793 -8.93 -28.02 -19.89
CA THR A 793 -9.79 -26.96 -20.43
C THR A 793 -10.45 -27.37 -21.74
N LEU A 794 -9.68 -27.88 -22.72
CA LEU A 794 -10.22 -28.35 -24.00
C LEU A 794 -11.26 -29.45 -23.79
N SER A 795 -10.97 -30.42 -22.92
CA SER A 795 -11.87 -31.55 -22.65
C SER A 795 -13.23 -31.09 -22.11
N GLN A 796 -13.24 -30.12 -21.20
CA GLN A 796 -14.48 -29.54 -20.66
C GLN A 796 -15.21 -28.69 -21.73
N PHE A 797 -14.50 -27.82 -22.43
CA PHE A 797 -15.11 -26.84 -23.34
C PHE A 797 -15.59 -27.46 -24.66
N THR A 798 -15.01 -28.58 -25.12
CA THR A 798 -15.52 -29.36 -26.25
C THR A 798 -16.98 -29.78 -26.03
N GLY A 799 -17.35 -30.18 -24.80
CA GLY A 799 -18.73 -30.53 -24.47
C GLY A 799 -19.69 -29.35 -24.64
N LEU A 800 -19.29 -28.16 -24.20
CA LEU A 800 -20.06 -26.92 -24.35
C LEU A 800 -20.20 -26.51 -25.82
N ALA A 801 -19.13 -26.58 -26.61
CA ALA A 801 -19.18 -26.29 -28.04
C ALA A 801 -20.10 -27.24 -28.80
N SER A 802 -20.00 -28.56 -28.55
CA SER A 802 -20.89 -29.55 -29.15
C SER A 802 -22.36 -29.32 -28.77
N ALA A 803 -22.65 -29.01 -27.50
CA ALA A 803 -24.00 -28.73 -27.03
C ALA A 803 -24.62 -27.48 -27.69
N ARG A 804 -23.78 -26.51 -28.08
CA ARG A 804 -24.17 -25.29 -28.80
C ARG A 804 -24.17 -25.45 -30.31
N GLY A 805 -23.83 -26.63 -30.84
CA GLY A 805 -23.83 -26.91 -32.27
C GLY A 805 -22.56 -26.50 -33.01
N ASP A 806 -21.52 -25.99 -32.34
CA ASP A 806 -20.22 -25.70 -32.95
C ASP A 806 -19.36 -26.96 -33.05
N GLN A 807 -19.74 -27.85 -33.96
CA GLN A 807 -19.06 -29.12 -34.19
C GLN A 807 -17.65 -28.93 -34.78
N ALA A 808 -17.39 -27.80 -35.45
CA ALA A 808 -16.10 -27.50 -36.04
C ALA A 808 -15.07 -27.18 -34.96
N ALA A 809 -15.39 -26.29 -34.02
CA ALA A 809 -14.53 -26.00 -32.86
C ALA A 809 -14.33 -27.26 -32.00
N ALA A 810 -15.43 -27.98 -31.70
CA ALA A 810 -15.37 -29.20 -30.92
C ALA A 810 -14.41 -30.25 -31.50
N ALA A 811 -14.50 -30.53 -32.81
CA ALA A 811 -13.63 -31.48 -33.49
C ALA A 811 -12.16 -31.02 -33.51
N ARG A 812 -11.92 -29.73 -33.75
CA ARG A 812 -10.56 -29.14 -33.74
C ARG A 812 -9.90 -29.30 -32.37
N TRP A 813 -10.62 -28.93 -31.31
CA TRP A 813 -10.10 -29.02 -29.94
C TRP A 813 -9.92 -30.45 -29.47
N GLN A 814 -10.82 -31.37 -29.85
CA GLN A 814 -10.68 -32.79 -29.55
C GLN A 814 -9.43 -33.38 -30.23
N ALA A 815 -9.18 -33.03 -31.49
CA ALA A 815 -7.97 -33.45 -32.21
C ALA A 815 -6.71 -32.89 -31.56
N HIS A 816 -6.72 -31.61 -31.16
CA HIS A 816 -5.59 -30.98 -30.47
C HIS A 816 -5.33 -31.64 -29.10
N ALA A 817 -6.36 -31.85 -28.29
CA ALA A 817 -6.24 -32.51 -26.98
C ALA A 817 -5.68 -33.94 -27.11
N ALA A 818 -6.08 -34.68 -28.15
CA ALA A 818 -5.52 -36.02 -28.42
C ALA A 818 -4.02 -35.96 -28.76
N ALA A 819 -3.61 -35.03 -29.63
CA ALA A 819 -2.19 -34.84 -29.96
C ALA A 819 -1.36 -34.39 -28.75
N LEU A 820 -1.89 -33.45 -27.97
CA LEU A 820 -1.25 -32.93 -26.76
C LEU A 820 -1.06 -34.03 -25.70
N ARG A 821 -2.06 -34.90 -25.51
CA ARG A 821 -1.95 -36.06 -24.61
C ARG A 821 -0.81 -36.99 -25.04
N ILE A 822 -0.65 -37.24 -26.33
CA ILE A 822 0.46 -38.07 -26.84
C ILE A 822 1.79 -37.38 -26.54
N ALA A 823 1.93 -36.09 -26.87
CA ALA A 823 3.15 -35.32 -26.60
C ALA A 823 3.54 -35.32 -25.11
N LEU A 824 2.57 -35.15 -24.20
CA LEU A 824 2.81 -35.20 -22.76
C LEU A 824 3.27 -36.59 -22.28
N GLN A 825 2.84 -37.67 -22.92
CA GLN A 825 3.29 -39.01 -22.57
C GLN A 825 4.68 -39.33 -23.13
N ASP A 826 4.99 -38.84 -24.32
CA ASP A 826 6.22 -39.16 -25.02
C ASP A 826 7.39 -38.25 -24.61
N HIS A 827 7.10 -36.97 -24.37
CA HIS A 827 8.13 -35.95 -24.14
C HIS A 827 8.15 -35.41 -22.71
N ALA A 828 7.07 -35.46 -21.95
CA ALA A 828 7.11 -34.93 -20.58
C ALA A 828 7.55 -35.94 -19.52
N TRP A 829 7.58 -37.25 -19.79
CA TRP A 829 7.94 -38.25 -18.78
C TRP A 829 9.46 -38.37 -18.59
N ASP A 830 9.94 -38.20 -17.35
CA ASP A 830 11.37 -38.29 -16.99
C ASP A 830 11.77 -39.63 -16.37
N GLY A 831 10.86 -40.61 -16.33
CA GLY A 831 11.12 -41.96 -15.84
C GLY A 831 10.45 -42.27 -14.50
N ALA A 832 10.38 -41.31 -13.58
CA ALA A 832 9.68 -41.43 -12.29
C ALA A 832 8.63 -40.34 -12.04
N TRP A 833 8.82 -39.15 -12.61
CA TRP A 833 7.90 -38.02 -12.58
C TRP A 833 7.84 -37.36 -13.96
N TYR A 834 6.94 -36.40 -14.12
CA TYR A 834 6.87 -35.54 -15.30
C TYR A 834 7.84 -34.36 -15.17
N ARG A 835 8.56 -34.04 -16.25
CA ARG A 835 9.37 -32.82 -16.39
C ARG A 835 8.51 -31.59 -16.12
N ARG A 836 9.14 -30.50 -15.73
CA ARG A 836 8.45 -29.23 -15.51
C ARG A 836 8.24 -28.45 -16.80
N ALA A 837 9.28 -28.37 -17.63
CA ALA A 837 9.30 -27.56 -18.84
C ALA A 837 10.51 -27.93 -19.72
N TYR A 838 10.61 -27.26 -20.86
CA TYR A 838 11.80 -27.20 -21.71
C TYR A 838 12.21 -25.74 -21.89
N PHE A 839 13.51 -25.45 -21.77
CA PHE A 839 14.08 -24.13 -22.09
C PHE A 839 14.03 -23.84 -23.59
N ASP A 840 14.25 -22.58 -23.97
CA ASP A 840 14.32 -22.13 -25.36
C ASP A 840 15.35 -22.90 -26.23
N ASP A 841 16.39 -23.47 -25.62
CA ASP A 841 17.42 -24.28 -26.29
C ASP A 841 17.09 -25.79 -26.33
N GLY A 842 15.94 -26.19 -25.79
CA GLY A 842 15.49 -27.58 -25.70
C GLY A 842 16.02 -28.36 -24.50
N THR A 843 16.78 -27.74 -23.59
CA THR A 843 17.22 -28.37 -22.35
C THR A 843 16.00 -28.63 -21.45
N PRO A 844 15.82 -29.84 -20.88
CA PRO A 844 14.72 -30.11 -19.97
C PRO A 844 14.92 -29.40 -18.62
N LEU A 845 13.82 -29.02 -17.97
CA LEU A 845 13.76 -28.53 -16.59
C LEU A 845 12.90 -29.48 -15.76
N GLY A 846 13.30 -29.75 -14.51
CA GLY A 846 12.58 -30.69 -13.66
C GLY A 846 12.90 -32.14 -14.02
N SER A 847 14.16 -32.39 -14.34
CA SER A 847 14.68 -33.70 -14.72
C SER A 847 15.58 -34.27 -13.63
N SER A 848 15.63 -35.60 -13.57
CA SER A 848 16.59 -36.38 -12.78
C SER A 848 18.05 -36.06 -13.11
N GLY A 849 18.33 -35.53 -14.29
CA GLY A 849 19.65 -35.04 -14.69
C GLY A 849 20.05 -33.69 -14.09
N ASP A 850 19.10 -32.92 -13.54
CA ASP A 850 19.37 -31.58 -13.04
C ASP A 850 20.09 -31.63 -11.68
N MET A 851 20.94 -30.63 -11.40
CA MET A 851 21.57 -30.52 -10.07
C MET A 851 20.58 -30.02 -9.00
N GLU A 852 19.70 -29.10 -9.40
CA GLU A 852 18.70 -28.44 -8.55
C GLU A 852 17.35 -28.44 -9.29
N CYS A 853 16.25 -28.16 -8.59
CA CYS A 853 14.91 -28.15 -9.18
C CYS A 853 14.56 -29.43 -9.96
N ARG A 854 15.04 -30.60 -9.50
CA ARG A 854 14.87 -31.91 -10.17
C ARG A 854 13.42 -32.33 -10.37
N ILE A 855 12.52 -31.87 -9.51
CA ILE A 855 11.09 -32.14 -9.57
C ILE A 855 10.33 -30.89 -9.14
N ASP A 856 9.20 -30.66 -9.78
CA ASP A 856 8.25 -29.61 -9.45
C ASP A 856 6.85 -30.20 -9.30
N SER A 857 6.11 -29.75 -8.27
CA SER A 857 4.83 -30.34 -7.87
C SER A 857 3.68 -30.01 -8.82
N LEU A 858 3.73 -28.89 -9.57
CA LEU A 858 2.60 -28.44 -10.39
C LEU A 858 2.30 -29.43 -11.50
N ALA A 859 3.32 -29.82 -12.27
CA ALA A 859 3.16 -30.74 -13.39
C ALA A 859 2.65 -32.12 -12.92
N GLN A 860 3.04 -32.56 -11.72
CA GLN A 860 2.61 -33.84 -11.17
C GLN A 860 1.14 -33.78 -10.75
N SER A 861 0.77 -32.76 -9.98
CA SER A 861 -0.59 -32.57 -9.48
C SER A 861 -1.58 -32.44 -10.63
N TRP A 862 -1.23 -31.66 -11.66
CA TRP A 862 -2.08 -31.47 -12.84
C TRP A 862 -2.12 -32.68 -13.78
N SER A 863 -1.12 -33.56 -13.76
CA SER A 863 -1.23 -34.86 -14.43
C SER A 863 -2.39 -35.70 -13.88
N VAL A 864 -2.71 -35.53 -12.58
CA VAL A 864 -3.86 -36.17 -11.93
C VAL A 864 -5.14 -35.37 -12.18
N MET A 865 -5.13 -34.06 -11.92
CA MET A 865 -6.33 -33.20 -12.04
C MET A 865 -6.88 -33.16 -13.46
N SER A 866 -6.03 -33.22 -14.48
CA SER A 866 -6.47 -33.25 -15.89
C SER A 866 -7.14 -34.55 -16.31
N GLY A 867 -6.99 -35.65 -15.55
CA GLY A 867 -7.49 -36.97 -15.90
C GLY A 867 -6.82 -37.63 -17.13
N ALA A 868 -5.79 -37.01 -17.70
CA ALA A 868 -5.22 -37.37 -18.99
C ALA A 868 -4.01 -38.32 -18.92
N ALA A 869 -3.28 -38.27 -17.82
CA ALA A 869 -2.06 -39.04 -17.63
C ALA A 869 -2.34 -40.54 -17.41
N ASP A 870 -1.31 -41.37 -17.54
CA ASP A 870 -1.43 -42.81 -17.31
C ASP A 870 -1.53 -43.08 -15.80
N ALA A 871 -2.47 -43.91 -15.36
CA ALA A 871 -2.74 -44.13 -13.95
C ALA A 871 -1.53 -44.67 -13.17
N THR A 872 -0.64 -45.44 -13.82
CA THR A 872 0.58 -45.95 -13.19
C THR A 872 1.63 -44.85 -13.07
N ARG A 873 1.81 -44.05 -14.14
CA ARG A 873 2.70 -42.88 -14.11
C ARG A 873 2.23 -41.82 -13.12
N GLN A 874 0.94 -41.53 -13.04
CA GLN A 874 0.33 -40.63 -12.04
C GLN A 874 0.70 -41.04 -10.62
N ARG A 875 0.47 -42.31 -10.25
CA ARG A 875 0.81 -42.83 -8.91
C ARG A 875 2.30 -42.70 -8.64
N ARG A 876 3.16 -43.03 -9.62
CA ARG A 876 4.61 -42.95 -9.46
C ARG A 876 5.10 -41.50 -9.33
N ALA A 877 4.52 -40.58 -10.10
CA ALA A 877 4.81 -39.16 -10.01
C ALA A 877 4.43 -38.61 -8.64
N MET A 878 3.22 -38.92 -8.14
CA MET A 878 2.76 -38.50 -6.81
C MET A 878 3.50 -39.17 -5.66
N GLN A 879 4.09 -40.35 -5.85
CA GLN A 879 5.01 -40.96 -4.88
C GLN A 879 6.39 -40.27 -4.84
N SER A 880 6.73 -39.51 -5.89
CA SER A 880 7.99 -38.77 -5.98
C SER A 880 7.90 -37.36 -5.41
N VAL A 881 6.68 -36.80 -5.28
CA VAL A 881 6.35 -35.55 -4.56
C VAL A 881 6.34 -35.84 -3.06
#